data_AF-A0A3B8MJI7-F1
#
_entry.id   AF-A0A3B8MJI7-F1
#
_cell.length_a   1.000
_cell.length_b   1.000
_cell.length_c   1.000
_cell.angle_alpha   90.00
_cell.angle_beta   90.00
_cell.angle_gamma   90.00
#
_symmetry.space_group_name_H-M   'P 1'
#
loop_
_entity.id
_entity.type
_entity.pdbx_description
1 polymer ?
#
loop_
_entity_poly.entity_id
_entity_poly.type
_entity_poly.pdbx_seq_one_letter_code
_entity_poly.pdbx_strand_id
1 'polypeptide(L)'
;MPDHTNDKPLDFWAEEIRLFGVAHEGQYVDASLDERRKPSYEPAYVALDYADRMVGDLSLVYTPADAGMPKRFGFVAGLWDGRWRLSADAILRLWVKVEDDANHTWEVRLVDHDRQPATGVLSVTASEVWQQLELSLETLDAPTTFDWSRTAMLELAATFSESAVIHLDDIRFEDDETVIGVTDKPLTQRINEAEKNRSVRIATAFRQAAADEGSEPSIIVGAFARMMLDEDLDTANRIIVEELRKSSDSNVWSLLHTPLYCRFYYHFSNRCGKHPGRMTPDTEALLLETLWDRTKVKNDIALSRQSTWWLDGSENHDLNAKACNLVSSRIFMDEPDYQDRIYPDYGFGGSYHYGHAGYYGPDVDPTSRHGGGRANLADGLEYNASDHYEAWLDYMKTYFRERAERGFFVECASPGYTKHTLNMVDLVYQYGGDIELRRLVGDFLTLFWAEWAQVSISGVRGGPKTRHHHTVYRNDGAGLIDFHLGGPANAGVWWYWNLINDYKLPPVVWKMALDREGMGRYTYRSRGIGEEENELPRPLGRERSLVVDTDARFLKSTYVTPDYTLGTQMDHPSAVHSHLSISGRWLGMTFSQSPDSRIVPVSLPEGPNKKGQTNPYELEAMYQTVHHERTLILQQSRRWYAVHPEWFPTNADYGQPIGIWIGNDWDRREEEAGWVFVQRGNAYGAIRPVLWDEDQEREHKQKTEGNQVYFNAPEDAPTVKLREDCYTWSEDGTIMCLEDKHSPVIIEAGRAADYSNLNAFKTAVLANAVALYKTVVPGDHILVYTGAAEGAKEITFNTGVSEIPTIGGDPVDYSYPMTFDSPFLTSEYKSGVVRIEYGDEKLQLDFTSA
;
A
#
# COMPACT_ATOMS: atom_id res chain seq x y z
N MET A 1 34.31 -12.60 11.63
CA MET A 1 33.12 -11.88 11.11
C MET A 1 33.07 -12.14 9.62
N PRO A 2 31.89 -12.24 8.97
CA PRO A 2 31.84 -12.35 7.53
C PRO A 2 32.56 -11.15 6.88
N ASP A 3 33.17 -11.35 5.74
CA ASP A 3 33.83 -10.31 4.95
C ASP A 3 32.74 -9.39 4.36
N HIS A 4 32.61 -8.17 4.89
CA HIS A 4 31.48 -7.26 4.64
C HIS A 4 31.74 -6.23 3.53
N THR A 5 32.87 -6.36 2.83
CA THR A 5 33.34 -5.40 1.82
C THR A 5 32.55 -5.42 0.50
N ASN A 6 31.61 -6.36 0.31
CA ASN A 6 30.83 -6.55 -0.92
C ASN A 6 29.31 -6.33 -0.78
N ASP A 7 28.79 -5.94 0.39
CA ASP A 7 27.36 -5.64 0.53
C ASP A 7 27.03 -4.30 -0.14
N LYS A 8 26.16 -4.31 -1.16
CA LYS A 8 25.66 -3.11 -1.81
C LYS A 8 24.99 -2.19 -0.76
N PRO A 9 25.37 -0.90 -0.67
CA PRO A 9 24.64 0.08 0.13
C PRO A 9 23.22 0.26 -0.42
N LEU A 10 22.25 0.30 0.49
CA LEU A 10 20.83 0.44 0.17
C LEU A 10 20.29 1.67 0.88
N ASP A 11 19.28 2.31 0.31
CA ASP A 11 18.62 3.49 0.87
C ASP A 11 17.29 3.15 1.50
N PHE A 12 16.92 3.89 2.53
CA PHE A 12 15.62 3.79 3.17
C PHE A 12 14.99 5.16 3.34
N TRP A 13 14.08 5.47 2.41
CA TRP A 13 13.34 6.73 2.31
C TRP A 13 12.78 7.23 3.65
N ALA A 14 12.29 6.33 4.51
CA ALA A 14 11.67 6.73 5.77
C ALA A 14 12.68 7.02 6.89
N GLU A 15 13.88 6.45 6.86
CA GLU A 15 14.90 6.63 7.89
C GLU A 15 15.82 7.81 7.60
N GLU A 16 16.30 7.97 6.36
CA GLU A 16 17.36 8.94 6.03
C GLU A 16 16.97 10.40 6.32
N ILE A 17 15.78 10.80 5.88
CA ILE A 17 15.19 12.12 6.23
C ILE A 17 15.16 12.32 7.74
N ARG A 18 14.93 11.25 8.51
CA ARG A 18 14.81 11.32 9.98
C ARG A 18 16.15 11.34 10.67
N LEU A 19 17.22 10.82 10.07
CA LEU A 19 18.56 10.89 10.65
C LEU A 19 19.15 12.30 10.53
N PHE A 20 18.76 13.02 9.48
CA PHE A 20 19.14 14.41 9.28
C PHE A 20 18.55 15.35 10.33
N GLY A 21 19.36 16.28 10.84
CA GLY A 21 18.93 17.31 11.78
C GLY A 21 19.79 18.56 11.70
N VAL A 22 19.26 19.65 12.26
CA VAL A 22 19.93 20.94 12.34
C VAL A 22 20.09 21.37 13.80
N ALA A 23 21.08 22.23 14.07
CA ALA A 23 21.34 22.75 15.40
C ALA A 23 21.50 24.27 15.37
N HIS A 24 20.73 24.95 16.22
CA HIS A 24 20.94 26.37 16.52
C HIS A 24 21.99 26.54 17.63
N GLU A 25 22.24 27.79 18.02
CA GLU A 25 23.25 28.11 19.03
C GLU A 25 22.99 27.36 20.35
N GLY A 26 24.04 26.71 20.87
CA GLY A 26 23.97 25.91 22.11
C GLY A 26 23.31 24.53 21.97
N GLN A 27 22.86 24.14 20.77
CA GLN A 27 22.23 22.85 20.51
C GLN A 27 23.15 21.90 19.74
N TYR A 28 22.72 20.64 19.65
CA TYR A 28 23.29 19.62 18.76
C TYR A 28 22.24 19.20 17.72
N VAL A 29 22.67 18.52 16.66
CA VAL A 29 21.75 18.08 15.58
C VAL A 29 20.66 17.10 16.05
N ASP A 30 20.78 16.53 17.26
CA ASP A 30 19.77 15.70 17.90
C ASP A 30 18.67 16.47 18.67
N ALA A 31 18.67 17.81 18.63
CA ALA A 31 17.70 18.63 19.37
C ALA A 31 16.22 18.36 19.00
N SER A 32 15.95 17.98 17.75
CA SER A 32 14.60 17.67 17.25
C SER A 32 14.26 16.17 17.26
N LEU A 33 15.07 15.32 17.91
CA LEU A 33 14.97 13.87 17.76
C LEU A 33 13.60 13.30 18.19
N ASP A 34 12.95 13.88 19.20
CA ASP A 34 11.62 13.45 19.65
C ASP A 34 10.53 13.72 18.60
N GLU A 35 10.67 14.77 17.81
CA GLU A 35 9.78 15.05 16.69
C GLU A 35 10.03 14.07 15.54
N ARG A 36 11.31 13.87 15.19
CA ARG A 36 11.75 12.97 14.10
C ARG A 36 11.43 11.49 14.36
N ARG A 37 11.14 11.10 15.61
CA ARG A 37 10.66 9.76 15.98
C ARG A 37 9.17 9.54 15.75
N LYS A 38 8.36 10.59 15.52
CA LYS A 38 6.91 10.46 15.35
C LYS A 38 6.59 9.86 13.97
N PRO A 39 5.67 8.88 13.87
CA PRO A 39 5.26 8.34 12.57
C PRO A 39 4.79 9.41 11.59
N SER A 40 4.15 10.48 12.08
CA SER A 40 3.63 11.60 11.29
C SER A 40 4.65 12.72 11.01
N TYR A 41 5.94 12.50 11.26
CA TYR A 41 6.96 13.50 10.98
C TYR A 41 7.06 13.76 9.47
N GLU A 42 6.96 15.03 9.11
CA GLU A 42 7.22 15.55 7.78
C GLU A 42 8.30 16.63 7.92
N PRO A 43 9.44 16.50 7.22
CA PRO A 43 10.50 17.50 7.29
C PRO A 43 10.10 18.79 6.57
N ALA A 44 10.54 19.94 7.10
CA ALA A 44 10.27 21.24 6.50
C ALA A 44 11.41 21.78 5.61
N TYR A 45 12.63 21.27 5.79
CA TYR A 45 13.85 21.85 5.20
C TYR A 45 14.79 20.79 4.59
N VAL A 46 14.38 19.52 4.63
CA VAL A 46 15.10 18.41 4.01
C VAL A 46 14.13 17.56 3.22
N ALA A 47 14.52 17.13 2.03
CA ALA A 47 13.73 16.30 1.13
C ALA A 47 14.60 15.17 0.55
N LEU A 48 13.95 14.22 -0.12
CA LEU A 48 14.61 13.18 -0.91
C LEU A 48 14.56 13.59 -2.38
N ASP A 49 15.68 13.51 -3.07
CA ASP A 49 15.77 13.72 -4.51
C ASP A 49 16.11 12.41 -5.20
N TYR A 50 15.11 11.87 -5.88
CA TYR A 50 15.22 10.63 -6.65
C TYR A 50 15.78 10.89 -8.04
N ALA A 51 15.86 12.14 -8.48
CA ALA A 51 16.31 12.48 -9.83
C ALA A 51 17.81 12.77 -9.87
N ASP A 52 18.30 13.56 -8.91
CA ASP A 52 19.70 13.97 -8.81
C ASP A 52 20.38 13.28 -7.63
N ARG A 53 21.18 12.25 -7.95
CA ARG A 53 21.84 11.36 -6.98
C ARG A 53 23.10 10.73 -7.58
N MET A 54 23.96 10.20 -6.72
CA MET A 54 25.24 9.55 -7.07
C MET A 54 25.24 8.05 -6.79
N VAL A 55 24.77 7.65 -5.61
CA VAL A 55 24.71 6.25 -5.18
C VAL A 55 23.26 5.90 -4.84
N GLY A 56 22.92 4.61 -4.94
CA GLY A 56 21.59 4.13 -4.57
C GLY A 56 20.42 4.69 -5.40
N ASP A 57 19.30 4.88 -4.72
CA ASP A 57 17.98 5.18 -5.25
C ASP A 57 17.59 6.65 -5.10
N LEU A 58 18.21 7.38 -4.17
CA LEU A 58 17.89 8.78 -3.88
C LEU A 58 19.07 9.50 -3.20
N SER A 59 19.02 10.83 -3.16
CA SER A 59 19.90 11.65 -2.31
C SER A 59 19.09 12.52 -1.34
N LEU A 60 19.73 13.09 -0.32
CA LEU A 60 19.12 14.09 0.55
C LEU A 60 19.38 15.49 0.03
N VAL A 61 18.35 16.34 0.02
CA VAL A 61 18.46 17.76 -0.33
C VAL A 61 18.08 18.61 0.86
N TYR A 62 18.99 19.48 1.27
CA TYR A 62 18.87 20.36 2.43
C TYR A 62 18.90 21.83 2.00
N THR A 63 17.91 22.60 2.46
CA THR A 63 17.81 24.03 2.24
C THR A 63 18.04 24.79 3.56
N PRO A 64 19.20 25.44 3.78
CA PRO A 64 19.50 26.15 5.02
C PRO A 64 18.54 27.28 5.35
N ALA A 65 18.05 28.00 4.34
CA ALA A 65 17.11 29.10 4.53
C ALA A 65 15.79 28.62 5.15
N ASP A 66 15.24 27.50 4.68
CA ASP A 66 14.01 26.90 5.20
C ASP A 66 14.19 26.40 6.64
N ALA A 67 15.41 26.05 7.03
CA ALA A 67 15.77 25.71 8.40
C ALA A 67 16.06 26.92 9.30
N GLY A 68 15.92 28.15 8.80
CA GLY A 68 16.22 29.36 9.55
C GLY A 68 17.72 29.60 9.76
N MET A 69 18.56 29.22 8.80
CA MET A 69 20.01 29.41 8.78
C MET A 69 20.71 28.91 10.05
N PRO A 70 20.58 27.60 10.37
CA PRO A 70 21.16 27.02 11.57
C PRO A 70 22.69 27.05 11.51
N LYS A 71 23.34 26.93 12.68
CA LYS A 71 24.80 26.95 12.77
C LYS A 71 25.43 25.64 12.32
N ARG A 72 24.73 24.53 12.53
CA ARG A 72 25.17 23.18 12.19
C ARG A 72 24.03 22.38 11.60
N PHE A 73 24.39 21.41 10.79
CA PHE A 73 23.52 20.38 10.25
C PHE A 73 24.26 19.04 10.28
N GLY A 74 23.57 17.93 10.05
CA GLY A 74 24.21 16.62 9.97
C GLY A 74 23.32 15.50 10.47
N PHE A 75 23.94 14.45 10.98
CA PHE A 75 23.29 13.15 11.16
C PHE A 75 23.49 12.60 12.56
N VAL A 76 22.44 11.99 13.09
CA VAL A 76 22.54 11.13 14.27
C VAL A 76 22.82 9.70 13.84
N ALA A 77 23.53 8.93 14.66
CA ALA A 77 23.85 7.53 14.38
C ALA A 77 22.64 6.58 14.43
N GLY A 78 21.49 7.07 14.86
CA GLY A 78 20.23 6.34 14.82
C GLY A 78 19.17 7.05 15.65
N LEU A 79 17.90 6.82 15.34
CA LEU A 79 16.81 7.51 16.03
C LEU A 79 16.66 7.05 17.49
N TRP A 80 17.13 5.84 17.85
CA TRP A 80 16.92 5.25 19.18
C TRP A 80 18.25 4.80 19.80
N ASP A 81 19.00 5.76 20.38
CA ASP A 81 20.31 5.52 21.01
C ASP A 81 21.33 4.85 20.05
N GLY A 82 21.31 5.28 18.79
CA GLY A 82 22.24 4.82 17.76
C GLY A 82 23.67 5.25 18.07
N ARG A 83 24.63 4.40 17.71
CA ARG A 83 26.06 4.62 17.92
C ARG A 83 26.83 3.95 16.80
N TRP A 84 27.74 4.66 16.17
CA TRP A 84 28.73 4.07 15.28
C TRP A 84 29.92 3.57 16.12
N ARG A 85 30.43 2.39 15.75
CA ARG A 85 31.66 1.85 16.30
C ARG A 85 32.79 2.18 15.34
N LEU A 86 33.36 3.36 15.48
CA LEU A 86 34.41 3.85 14.60
C LEU A 86 35.79 3.51 15.17
N SER A 87 36.79 3.58 14.30
CA SER A 87 38.21 3.61 14.64
C SER A 87 38.77 4.99 14.26
N ALA A 88 39.88 5.40 14.90
CA ALA A 88 40.56 6.63 14.51
C ALA A 88 41.20 6.51 13.10
N ASP A 89 41.43 5.29 12.62
CA ASP A 89 42.03 5.00 11.32
C ASP A 89 40.98 5.01 10.18
N ALA A 90 39.68 5.12 10.51
CA ALA A 90 38.63 5.17 9.50
C ALA A 90 38.66 6.48 8.71
N ILE A 91 37.98 6.46 7.56
CA ILE A 91 37.81 7.58 6.66
C ILE A 91 36.31 7.89 6.56
N LEU A 92 35.93 9.15 6.79
CA LEU A 92 34.62 9.65 6.42
C LEU A 92 34.60 9.92 4.92
N ARG A 93 33.64 9.32 4.22
CA ARG A 93 33.33 9.60 2.81
C ARG A 93 31.92 10.13 2.67
N LEU A 94 31.74 11.05 1.72
CA LEU A 94 30.44 11.58 1.33
C LEU A 94 30.52 12.20 -0.06
N TRP A 95 29.45 12.06 -0.82
CA TRP A 95 29.19 12.86 -2.01
C TRP A 95 28.41 14.11 -1.62
N VAL A 96 28.85 15.25 -2.14
CA VAL A 96 28.14 16.53 -1.95
C VAL A 96 28.02 17.28 -3.26
N LYS A 97 26.90 17.97 -3.43
CA LYS A 97 26.70 19.02 -4.44
C LYS A 97 26.18 20.24 -3.70
N VAL A 98 26.84 21.39 -3.86
CA VAL A 98 26.53 22.60 -3.09
C VAL A 98 26.30 23.74 -4.07
N GLU A 99 25.05 24.13 -4.22
CA GLU A 99 24.63 25.24 -5.06
C GLU A 99 24.66 26.51 -4.20
N ASP A 100 25.76 27.25 -4.26
CA ASP A 100 25.96 28.50 -3.52
C ASP A 100 26.94 29.44 -4.28
N ASP A 101 27.06 30.69 -3.83
CA ASP A 101 27.86 31.74 -4.47
C ASP A 101 29.37 31.65 -4.17
N ALA A 102 29.78 30.85 -3.17
CA ALA A 102 31.17 30.82 -2.70
C ALA A 102 31.58 29.43 -2.20
N ASN A 103 32.86 29.10 -2.36
CA ASN A 103 33.43 27.89 -1.76
C ASN A 103 33.39 27.97 -0.22
N HIS A 104 33.26 26.81 0.42
CA HIS A 104 33.11 26.69 1.84
C HIS A 104 34.29 25.92 2.48
N THR A 105 34.54 26.21 3.75
CA THR A 105 35.27 25.33 4.64
C THR A 105 34.28 24.84 5.67
N TRP A 106 34.00 23.54 5.67
CA TRP A 106 33.09 22.91 6.62
C TRP A 106 33.90 22.47 7.84
N GLU A 107 33.50 22.93 9.02
CA GLU A 107 33.94 22.30 10.26
C GLU A 107 33.22 20.95 10.37
N VAL A 108 33.99 19.87 10.46
CA VAL A 108 33.47 18.53 10.71
C VAL A 108 33.64 18.22 12.18
N ARG A 109 32.58 17.77 12.84
CA ARG A 109 32.58 17.45 14.25
C ARG A 109 31.90 16.11 14.48
N LEU A 110 32.68 15.10 14.83
CA LEU A 110 32.14 13.86 15.39
C LEU A 110 31.92 14.09 16.88
N VAL A 111 30.75 13.74 17.39
CA VAL A 111 30.44 13.86 18.81
C VAL A 111 30.14 12.46 19.35
N ASP A 112 30.88 12.07 20.38
CA ASP A 112 30.61 10.82 21.08
C ASP A 112 29.38 10.91 22.00
N HIS A 113 28.97 9.76 22.51
CA HIS A 113 27.84 9.68 23.40
C HIS A 113 27.99 10.53 24.67
N ASP A 114 29.22 10.81 25.10
CA ASP A 114 29.52 11.59 26.31
C ASP A 114 29.77 13.08 25.96
N ARG A 115 29.31 13.49 24.77
CA ARG A 115 29.32 14.85 24.20
C ARG A 115 30.74 15.42 24.02
N GLN A 116 31.76 14.58 23.96
CA GLN A 116 33.11 15.00 23.58
C GLN A 116 33.18 15.13 22.06
N PRO A 117 33.76 16.21 21.53
CA PRO A 117 33.92 16.38 20.09
C PRO A 117 35.32 15.99 19.60
N ALA A 118 35.37 15.36 18.44
CA ALA A 118 36.56 15.29 17.59
C ALA A 118 36.33 16.20 16.37
N THR A 119 37.19 17.19 16.14
CA THR A 119 36.95 18.24 15.14
C THR A 119 38.00 18.27 14.04
N GLY A 120 37.56 18.59 12.82
CA GLY A 120 38.42 18.74 11.65
C GLY A 120 37.78 19.67 10.63
N VAL A 121 38.37 19.75 9.44
CA VAL A 121 37.87 20.62 8.38
C VAL A 121 37.84 19.91 7.04
N LEU A 122 36.81 20.19 6.26
CA LEU A 122 36.68 19.80 4.85
C LEU A 122 36.61 21.06 3.99
N SER A 123 37.34 21.07 2.89
CA SER A 123 37.19 22.11 1.86
C SER A 123 36.13 21.65 0.87
N VAL A 124 35.11 22.47 0.64
CA VAL A 124 33.97 22.14 -0.23
C VAL A 124 33.84 23.22 -1.30
N THR A 125 33.87 22.80 -2.56
CA THR A 125 33.70 23.73 -3.68
C THR A 125 32.21 23.93 -3.94
N ALA A 126 31.74 25.18 -4.05
CA ALA A 126 30.37 25.41 -4.51
C ALA A 126 30.29 25.07 -6.00
N SER A 127 29.43 24.12 -6.35
CA SER A 127 29.27 23.59 -7.69
C SER A 127 27.93 22.88 -7.84
N GLU A 128 27.32 23.02 -9.02
CA GLU A 128 26.19 22.20 -9.49
C GLU A 128 26.61 20.76 -9.86
N VAL A 129 27.88 20.39 -9.64
CA VAL A 129 28.39 19.04 -9.90
C VAL A 129 28.75 18.37 -8.59
N TRP A 130 28.37 17.10 -8.47
CA TRP A 130 28.75 16.24 -7.36
C TRP A 130 30.27 16.10 -7.24
N GLN A 131 30.76 16.26 -6.01
CA GLN A 131 32.15 16.03 -5.65
C GLN A 131 32.22 15.05 -4.48
N GLN A 132 33.17 14.13 -4.54
CA GLN A 132 33.45 13.23 -3.44
C GLN A 132 34.40 13.91 -2.47
N LEU A 133 34.05 13.89 -1.19
CA LEU A 133 34.89 14.38 -0.10
C LEU A 133 35.34 13.21 0.75
N GLU A 134 36.58 13.29 1.22
CA GLU A 134 37.17 12.31 2.12
C GLU A 134 37.88 13.01 3.28
N LEU A 135 37.72 12.49 4.49
CA LEU A 135 38.41 12.97 5.68
C LEU A 135 38.91 11.79 6.50
N SER A 136 40.23 11.64 6.62
CA SER A 136 40.84 10.68 7.54
C SER A 136 40.56 11.10 8.98
N LEU A 137 39.95 10.20 9.77
CA LEU A 137 39.55 10.51 11.14
C LEU A 137 40.76 10.72 12.07
N GLU A 138 41.93 10.22 11.70
CA GLU A 138 43.19 10.40 12.43
C GLU A 138 43.62 11.87 12.47
N THR A 139 43.12 12.67 11.52
CA THR A 139 43.42 14.10 11.39
C THR A 139 42.53 14.98 12.26
N LEU A 140 41.50 14.40 12.89
CA LEU A 140 40.63 15.13 13.80
C LEU A 140 41.35 15.45 15.11
N ASP A 141 41.19 16.67 15.60
CA ASP A 141 41.57 17.06 16.95
C ASP A 141 40.57 16.45 17.94
N ALA A 142 40.93 15.31 18.51
CA ALA A 142 40.12 14.56 19.46
C ALA A 142 40.76 14.59 20.87
N PRO A 143 40.01 14.96 21.93
CA PRO A 143 40.52 14.82 23.28
C PRO A 143 40.73 13.34 23.61
N THR A 144 41.69 13.04 24.49
CA THR A 144 41.98 11.65 24.92
C THR A 144 40.79 10.92 25.56
N THR A 145 39.75 11.66 25.94
CA THR A 145 38.50 11.16 26.51
C THR A 145 37.44 10.82 25.46
N PHE A 146 37.66 11.14 24.19
CA PHE A 146 36.73 10.83 23.10
C PHE A 146 36.66 9.32 22.86
N ASP A 147 35.46 8.76 22.81
CA ASP A 147 35.22 7.35 22.56
C ASP A 147 34.72 7.08 21.13
N TRP A 148 35.66 6.71 20.25
CA TRP A 148 35.39 6.33 18.85
C TRP A 148 34.38 5.19 18.71
N SER A 149 34.30 4.29 19.70
CA SER A 149 33.38 3.15 19.65
C SER A 149 31.93 3.51 19.98
N ARG A 150 31.70 4.76 20.43
CA ARG A 150 30.41 5.29 20.86
C ARG A 150 30.10 6.63 20.20
N THR A 151 30.55 6.85 18.97
CA THR A 151 30.22 8.05 18.19
C THR A 151 28.71 8.11 17.94
N ALA A 152 28.08 9.24 18.31
CA ALA A 152 26.62 9.37 18.32
C ALA A 152 26.09 10.28 17.19
N MET A 153 26.92 11.18 16.66
CA MET A 153 26.52 12.11 15.60
C MET A 153 27.70 12.66 14.83
N LEU A 154 27.40 13.05 13.59
CA LEU A 154 28.25 13.79 12.67
C LEU A 154 27.61 15.17 12.49
N GLU A 155 28.28 16.23 12.91
CA GLU A 155 27.88 17.60 12.67
C GLU A 155 28.80 18.28 11.65
N LEU A 156 28.21 19.07 10.77
CA LEU A 156 28.86 19.89 9.77
C LEU A 156 28.47 21.35 10.04
N ALA A 157 29.44 22.25 10.01
CA ALA A 157 29.22 23.68 10.19
C ALA A 157 29.83 24.49 9.05
N ALA A 158 29.02 25.35 8.42
CA ALA A 158 29.46 26.27 7.38
C ALA A 158 28.58 27.52 7.37
N THR A 159 29.07 28.59 6.72
CA THR A 159 28.24 29.76 6.41
C THR A 159 27.78 29.65 4.96
N PHE A 160 26.46 29.68 4.77
CA PHE A 160 25.81 29.60 3.46
C PHE A 160 25.12 30.92 3.10
N SER A 161 24.87 31.16 1.81
CA SER A 161 23.93 32.20 1.38
C SER A 161 22.47 31.78 1.62
N GLU A 162 21.53 32.73 1.52
CA GLU A 162 20.09 32.44 1.63
C GLU A 162 19.56 31.62 0.45
N SER A 163 20.28 31.53 -0.66
CA SER A 163 19.91 30.73 -1.84
C SER A 163 20.58 29.35 -1.86
N ALA A 164 21.33 28.99 -0.83
CA ALA A 164 22.10 27.76 -0.83
C ALA A 164 21.20 26.51 -0.87
N VAL A 165 21.60 25.52 -1.67
CA VAL A 165 21.00 24.17 -1.68
C VAL A 165 22.12 23.14 -1.57
N ILE A 166 22.00 22.21 -0.63
CA ILE A 166 23.03 21.22 -0.34
C ILE A 166 22.45 19.83 -0.59
N HIS A 167 23.02 19.11 -1.53
CA HIS A 167 22.74 17.69 -1.74
C HIS A 167 23.80 16.84 -1.06
N LEU A 168 23.36 15.75 -0.44
CA LEU A 168 24.17 14.82 0.35
C LEU A 168 23.82 13.38 -0.04
N ASP A 169 24.86 12.58 -0.28
CA ASP A 169 24.70 11.19 -0.71
C ASP A 169 25.90 10.33 -0.27
N ASP A 170 25.72 9.01 -0.15
CA ASP A 170 26.73 8.00 0.20
C ASP A 170 27.59 8.36 1.42
N ILE A 171 26.95 8.88 2.47
CA ILE A 171 27.67 9.25 3.69
C ILE A 171 28.00 7.99 4.45
N ARG A 172 29.29 7.70 4.63
CA ARG A 172 29.75 6.51 5.33
C ARG A 172 31.12 6.67 5.96
N PHE A 173 31.39 5.81 6.92
CA PHE A 173 32.71 5.59 7.47
C PHE A 173 33.26 4.27 6.94
N GLU A 174 34.52 4.25 6.53
CA GLU A 174 35.18 3.03 6.06
C GLU A 174 36.60 2.91 6.59
N ASP A 175 36.99 1.70 6.99
CA ASP A 175 38.36 1.29 7.25
C ASP A 175 38.66 -0.03 6.52
N ASP A 176 39.86 -0.59 6.72
CA ASP A 176 40.29 -1.83 6.05
C ASP A 176 39.38 -3.04 6.38
N GLU A 177 38.60 -2.99 7.46
CA GLU A 177 37.79 -4.11 7.94
C GLU A 177 36.28 -3.90 7.80
N THR A 178 35.80 -2.65 7.81
CA THR A 178 34.39 -2.33 7.97
C THR A 178 33.93 -1.13 7.15
N VAL A 179 32.66 -1.20 6.70
CA VAL A 179 31.91 -0.07 6.14
C VAL A 179 30.69 0.17 7.02
N ILE A 180 30.52 1.41 7.49
CA ILE A 180 29.40 1.85 8.32
C ILE A 180 28.69 3.00 7.61
N GLY A 181 27.53 2.71 7.05
CA GLY A 181 26.69 3.71 6.38
C GLY A 181 26.00 4.65 7.36
N VAL A 182 25.82 5.90 6.95
CA VAL A 182 25.00 6.91 7.61
C VAL A 182 23.68 7.06 6.86
N THR A 183 23.73 7.37 5.57
CA THR A 183 22.57 7.38 4.67
C THR A 183 22.42 6.01 4.02
N ASP A 184 23.40 5.62 3.20
CA ASP A 184 23.44 4.40 2.41
C ASP A 184 24.09 3.29 3.25
N LYS A 185 23.28 2.35 3.73
CA LYS A 185 23.75 1.32 4.67
C LYS A 185 23.82 -0.03 4.00
N PRO A 186 24.88 -0.83 4.25
CA PRO A 186 24.86 -2.26 3.97
C PRO A 186 23.61 -2.93 4.56
N LEU A 187 23.03 -3.88 3.84
CA LEU A 187 21.80 -4.56 4.28
C LEU A 187 21.94 -5.17 5.69
N THR A 188 23.10 -5.78 5.96
CA THR A 188 23.41 -6.38 7.26
C THR A 188 23.40 -5.36 8.39
N GLN A 189 23.91 -4.14 8.17
CA GLN A 189 23.81 -3.03 9.12
C GLN A 189 22.34 -2.66 9.37
N ARG A 190 21.54 -2.47 8.31
CA ARG A 190 20.11 -2.09 8.43
C ARG A 190 19.32 -3.09 9.26
N ILE A 191 19.42 -4.37 8.93
CA ILE A 191 18.71 -5.44 9.67
C ILE A 191 19.14 -5.45 11.14
N ASN A 192 20.45 -5.36 11.42
CA ASN A 192 20.96 -5.37 12.78
C ASN A 192 20.49 -4.16 13.60
N GLU A 193 20.47 -2.97 13.02
CA GLU A 193 19.96 -1.75 13.67
C GLU A 193 18.46 -1.87 13.98
N ALA A 194 17.66 -2.28 13.00
CA ALA A 194 16.22 -2.49 13.15
C ALA A 194 15.89 -3.50 14.25
N GLU A 195 16.66 -4.58 14.36
CA GLU A 195 16.51 -5.58 15.43
C GLU A 195 16.92 -5.03 16.79
N LYS A 196 18.10 -4.40 16.88
CA LYS A 196 18.64 -3.86 18.13
C LYS A 196 17.71 -2.83 18.77
N ASN A 197 17.08 -1.99 17.95
CA ASN A 197 16.20 -0.91 18.44
C ASN A 197 14.71 -1.29 18.50
N ARG A 198 14.32 -2.52 18.10
CA ARG A 198 12.90 -2.93 18.04
C ARG A 198 12.15 -2.72 19.36
N SER A 199 12.71 -3.16 20.48
CA SER A 199 12.05 -3.07 21.78
C SER A 199 11.84 -1.63 22.25
N VAL A 200 12.80 -0.74 22.01
CA VAL A 200 12.67 0.68 22.40
C VAL A 200 11.68 1.42 21.50
N ARG A 201 11.61 1.08 20.20
CA ARG A 201 10.55 1.57 19.29
C ARG A 201 9.17 1.19 19.80
N ILE A 202 8.98 -0.09 20.11
CA ILE A 202 7.71 -0.63 20.63
C ILE A 202 7.30 0.08 21.93
N ALA A 203 8.22 0.16 22.91
CA ALA A 203 7.95 0.82 24.19
C ALA A 203 7.61 2.31 24.01
N THR A 204 8.29 3.01 23.11
CA THR A 204 8.03 4.43 22.82
C THR A 204 6.64 4.62 22.23
N ALA A 205 6.25 3.80 21.26
CA ALA A 205 4.93 3.86 20.65
C ALA A 205 3.82 3.54 21.68
N PHE A 206 4.00 2.53 22.53
CA PHE A 206 3.03 2.24 23.58
C PHE A 206 2.92 3.35 24.62
N ARG A 207 3.99 4.04 25.00
CA ARG A 207 3.89 5.21 25.90
C ARG A 207 3.04 6.32 25.29
N GLN A 208 3.19 6.55 23.98
CA GLN A 208 2.36 7.52 23.26
C GLN A 208 0.89 7.09 23.24
N ALA A 209 0.59 5.83 22.93
CA ALA A 209 -0.77 5.31 22.94
C ALA A 209 -1.40 5.30 24.35
N ALA A 210 -0.61 5.02 25.39
CA ALA A 210 -1.06 5.09 26.78
C ALA A 210 -1.46 6.52 27.18
N ALA A 211 -0.75 7.52 26.67
CA ALA A 211 -1.03 8.94 26.91
C ALA A 211 -2.16 9.52 26.03
N ASP A 212 -2.65 8.78 25.02
CA ASP A 212 -3.74 9.23 24.15
C ASP A 212 -5.09 9.07 24.86
N GLU A 213 -5.65 10.19 25.32
CA GLU A 213 -6.99 10.31 25.89
C GLU A 213 -8.06 10.69 24.84
N GLY A 214 -7.77 10.45 23.55
CA GLY A 214 -8.61 10.84 22.41
C GLY A 214 -9.95 10.09 22.31
N SER A 215 -10.22 9.52 21.13
CA SER A 215 -11.50 8.84 20.86
C SER A 215 -11.69 7.58 21.70
N GLU A 216 -12.93 7.11 21.90
CA GLU A 216 -13.23 5.85 22.62
C GLU A 216 -12.38 4.65 22.14
N PRO A 217 -12.16 4.42 20.83
CA PRO A 217 -11.21 3.40 20.35
C PRO A 217 -9.76 3.58 20.81
N SER A 218 -9.30 4.83 20.98
CA SER A 218 -7.96 5.12 21.53
C SER A 218 -7.86 4.73 22.99
N ILE A 219 -8.95 4.89 23.77
CA ILE A 219 -8.96 4.64 25.22
C ILE A 219 -8.67 3.16 25.53
N ILE A 220 -9.35 2.22 24.87
CA ILE A 220 -9.13 0.77 25.11
C ILE A 220 -7.74 0.30 24.65
N VAL A 221 -7.21 0.90 23.58
CA VAL A 221 -5.85 0.63 23.08
C VAL A 221 -4.81 1.24 24.03
N GLY A 222 -5.10 2.40 24.63
CA GLY A 222 -4.30 2.98 25.71
C GLY A 222 -4.29 2.11 26.97
N ALA A 223 -5.37 1.41 27.30
CA ALA A 223 -5.39 0.43 28.38
C ALA A 223 -4.53 -0.81 28.04
N PHE A 224 -4.60 -1.30 26.81
CA PHE A 224 -3.71 -2.36 26.32
C PHE A 224 -2.23 -1.93 26.42
N ALA A 225 -1.92 -0.69 26.01
CA ALA A 225 -0.58 -0.13 26.07
C ALA A 225 -0.04 -0.03 27.51
N ARG A 226 -0.86 0.47 28.45
CA ARG A 226 -0.57 0.49 29.90
C ARG A 226 -0.23 -0.90 30.43
N MET A 227 -1.03 -1.91 30.06
CA MET A 227 -0.75 -3.30 30.45
C MET A 227 0.51 -3.87 29.78
N MET A 228 0.82 -3.52 28.53
CA MET A 228 2.08 -3.92 27.89
C MET A 228 3.30 -3.32 28.60
N LEU A 229 3.19 -2.07 29.07
CA LEU A 229 4.24 -1.34 29.77
C LEU A 229 4.37 -1.67 31.26
N ASP A 230 3.37 -2.33 31.85
CA ASP A 230 3.26 -2.55 33.30
C ASP A 230 3.05 -1.25 34.11
N GLU A 231 2.32 -0.31 33.52
CA GLU A 231 2.14 1.05 34.06
C GLU A 231 0.63 1.31 34.29
N ASP A 232 0.27 1.89 35.44
CA ASP A 232 -1.10 2.32 35.77
C ASP A 232 -2.17 1.22 35.53
N LEU A 233 -1.90 0.02 36.05
CA LEU A 233 -2.74 -1.16 35.88
C LEU A 233 -4.16 -0.98 36.43
N ASP A 234 -4.33 -0.19 37.50
CA ASP A 234 -5.65 0.09 38.08
C ASP A 234 -6.55 0.83 37.08
N THR A 235 -6.01 1.87 36.43
CA THR A 235 -6.72 2.59 35.38
C THR A 235 -6.97 1.71 34.18
N ALA A 236 -5.99 0.90 33.76
CA ALA A 236 -6.15 -0.01 32.64
C ALA A 236 -7.27 -1.03 32.87
N ASN A 237 -7.32 -1.68 34.04
CA ASN A 237 -8.38 -2.62 34.41
C ASN A 237 -9.75 -1.94 34.46
N ARG A 238 -9.84 -0.73 35.04
CA ARG A 238 -11.10 0.04 35.07
C ARG A 238 -11.62 0.31 33.66
N ILE A 239 -10.76 0.79 32.76
CA ILE A 239 -11.13 1.06 31.36
C ILE A 239 -11.64 -0.21 30.69
N ILE A 240 -10.94 -1.34 30.85
CA ILE A 240 -11.35 -2.62 30.25
C ILE A 240 -12.73 -3.02 30.75
N VAL A 241 -12.99 -2.94 32.06
CA VAL A 241 -14.32 -3.25 32.63
C VAL A 241 -15.41 -2.34 32.06
N GLU A 242 -15.15 -1.03 31.94
CA GLU A 242 -16.11 -0.07 31.37
C GLU A 242 -16.43 -0.40 29.91
N GLU A 243 -15.42 -0.70 29.09
CA GLU A 243 -15.58 -1.05 27.68
C GLU A 243 -16.27 -2.41 27.47
N LEU A 244 -15.92 -3.42 28.28
CA LEU A 244 -16.57 -4.74 28.22
C LEU A 244 -18.07 -4.63 28.54
N ARG A 245 -18.46 -3.80 29.52
CA ARG A 245 -19.86 -3.56 29.89
C ARG A 245 -20.68 -2.82 28.82
N LYS A 246 -20.04 -2.15 27.86
CA LYS A 246 -20.69 -1.53 26.70
C LYS A 246 -20.93 -2.51 25.55
N SER A 247 -20.36 -3.72 25.61
CA SER A 247 -20.52 -4.70 24.54
C SER A 247 -21.98 -5.12 24.38
N SER A 248 -22.40 -5.33 23.13
CA SER A 248 -23.77 -5.70 22.75
C SER A 248 -23.76 -6.50 21.44
N ASP A 249 -24.90 -7.09 21.09
CA ASP A 249 -25.10 -7.83 19.84
C ASP A 249 -24.89 -6.96 18.59
N SER A 250 -25.14 -5.65 18.67
CA SER A 250 -24.86 -4.72 17.57
C SER A 250 -23.36 -4.55 17.29
N ASN A 251 -22.50 -4.94 18.22
CA ASN A 251 -21.06 -4.70 18.17
C ASN A 251 -20.23 -5.96 17.83
N VAL A 252 -20.84 -7.13 17.61
CA VAL A 252 -20.14 -8.43 17.44
C VAL A 252 -19.25 -8.53 16.20
N TRP A 253 -19.50 -7.67 15.20
CA TRP A 253 -18.73 -7.55 13.95
C TRP A 253 -17.63 -6.47 14.01
N SER A 254 -17.37 -5.88 15.17
CA SER A 254 -16.32 -4.86 15.34
C SER A 254 -14.95 -5.40 14.92
N LEU A 255 -14.26 -4.64 14.07
CA LEU A 255 -12.88 -4.91 13.61
C LEU A 255 -11.81 -4.66 14.68
N LEU A 256 -12.18 -4.03 15.81
CA LEU A 256 -11.25 -3.69 16.90
C LEU A 256 -11.46 -4.57 18.13
N HIS A 257 -12.67 -4.59 18.68
CA HIS A 257 -12.89 -5.08 20.05
C HIS A 257 -12.64 -6.59 20.20
N THR A 258 -13.29 -7.43 19.39
CA THR A 258 -13.11 -8.88 19.50
C THR A 258 -11.64 -9.32 19.32
N PRO A 259 -10.91 -8.89 18.27
CA PRO A 259 -9.50 -9.26 18.13
C PRO A 259 -8.62 -8.68 19.25
N LEU A 260 -8.89 -7.45 19.71
CA LEU A 260 -8.17 -6.86 20.85
C LEU A 260 -8.43 -7.63 22.16
N TYR A 261 -9.66 -8.09 22.40
CA TYR A 261 -10.02 -8.88 23.57
C TYR A 261 -9.33 -10.25 23.58
N CYS A 262 -9.22 -10.90 22.41
CA CYS A 262 -8.39 -12.10 22.28
C CYS A 262 -6.93 -11.81 22.66
N ARG A 263 -6.39 -10.65 22.26
CA ARG A 263 -5.02 -10.23 22.62
C ARG A 263 -4.89 -9.94 24.12
N PHE A 264 -5.88 -9.30 24.74
CA PHE A 264 -5.88 -9.11 26.20
C PHE A 264 -5.76 -10.46 26.93
N TYR A 265 -6.51 -11.49 26.50
CA TYR A 265 -6.41 -12.82 27.08
C TYR A 265 -5.01 -13.42 26.92
N TYR A 266 -4.49 -13.54 25.68
CA TYR A 266 -3.17 -14.18 25.46
C TYR A 266 -1.98 -13.37 26.01
N HIS A 267 -2.12 -12.07 26.21
CA HIS A 267 -1.09 -11.27 26.85
C HIS A 267 -1.21 -11.23 28.37
N PHE A 268 -2.41 -11.17 28.94
CA PHE A 268 -2.57 -10.80 30.36
C PHE A 268 -3.41 -11.75 31.19
N SER A 269 -3.94 -12.85 30.62
CA SER A 269 -4.58 -13.91 31.40
C SER A 269 -3.68 -14.33 32.56
N ASN A 270 -4.24 -14.45 33.76
CA ASN A 270 -3.48 -14.92 34.93
C ASN A 270 -3.06 -16.38 34.80
N ARG A 271 -3.71 -17.13 33.90
CA ARG A 271 -3.51 -18.56 33.71
C ARG A 271 -2.48 -18.87 32.63
N CYS A 272 -2.60 -18.24 31.47
CA CYS A 272 -1.77 -18.55 30.30
C CYS A 272 -1.25 -17.32 29.55
N GLY A 273 -1.42 -16.12 30.09
CA GLY A 273 -0.94 -14.89 29.48
C GLY A 273 0.59 -14.79 29.46
N LYS A 274 1.14 -14.06 28.49
CA LYS A 274 2.58 -13.73 28.44
C LYS A 274 3.06 -12.85 29.62
N HIS A 275 2.15 -12.08 30.21
CA HIS A 275 2.36 -11.14 31.30
C HIS A 275 1.25 -11.32 32.36
N PRO A 276 1.23 -12.46 33.07
CA PRO A 276 0.21 -12.73 34.09
C PRO A 276 0.32 -11.74 35.25
N GLY A 277 -0.78 -11.49 35.97
CA GLY A 277 -0.84 -10.55 37.09
C GLY A 277 -1.11 -9.09 36.71
N ARG A 278 -1.19 -8.76 35.41
CA ARG A 278 -1.50 -7.40 34.93
C ARG A 278 -3.00 -7.13 34.76
N MET A 279 -3.79 -8.18 34.52
CA MET A 279 -5.25 -8.15 34.49
C MET A 279 -5.79 -8.76 35.78
N THR A 280 -6.75 -8.10 36.43
CA THR A 280 -7.38 -8.63 37.65
C THR A 280 -8.27 -9.84 37.33
N PRO A 281 -8.44 -10.81 38.26
CA PRO A 281 -9.29 -11.97 38.04
C PRO A 281 -10.74 -11.62 37.65
N ASP A 282 -11.32 -10.59 38.28
CA ASP A 282 -12.69 -10.14 37.95
C ASP A 282 -12.78 -9.55 36.53
N THR A 283 -11.74 -8.85 36.08
CA THR A 283 -11.67 -8.31 34.71
C THR A 283 -11.48 -9.44 33.70
N GLU A 284 -10.67 -10.45 34.02
CA GLU A 284 -10.48 -11.64 33.18
C GLU A 284 -11.78 -12.44 33.03
N ALA A 285 -12.53 -12.65 34.12
CA ALA A 285 -13.82 -13.32 34.06
C ALA A 285 -14.83 -12.57 33.17
N LEU A 286 -14.92 -11.24 33.31
CA LEU A 286 -15.78 -10.41 32.45
C LEU A 286 -15.33 -10.43 30.99
N LEU A 287 -14.02 -10.45 30.73
CA LEU A 287 -13.45 -10.57 29.38
C LEU A 287 -13.87 -11.88 28.71
N LEU A 288 -13.77 -13.00 29.43
CA LEU A 288 -14.17 -14.33 28.93
C LEU A 288 -15.67 -14.40 28.67
N GLU A 289 -16.52 -13.89 29.58
CA GLU A 289 -17.97 -13.79 29.38
C GLU A 289 -18.30 -12.97 28.13
N THR A 290 -17.69 -11.80 28.00
CA THR A 290 -17.91 -10.90 26.86
C THR A 290 -17.43 -11.53 25.54
N LEU A 291 -16.27 -12.18 25.53
CA LEU A 291 -15.77 -12.90 24.36
C LEU A 291 -16.72 -14.03 23.94
N TRP A 292 -17.27 -14.78 24.90
CA TRP A 292 -18.20 -15.86 24.64
C TRP A 292 -19.47 -15.31 24.00
N ASP A 293 -20.08 -14.29 24.60
CA ASP A 293 -21.30 -13.68 24.08
C ASP A 293 -21.13 -13.10 22.67
N ARG A 294 -19.99 -12.46 22.41
CA ARG A 294 -19.69 -11.89 21.09
C ARG A 294 -19.42 -12.94 20.01
N THR A 295 -18.81 -14.07 20.37
CA THR A 295 -18.37 -15.07 19.38
C THR A 295 -19.36 -16.22 19.21
N LYS A 296 -20.07 -16.66 20.25
CA LYS A 296 -21.10 -17.72 20.16
C LYS A 296 -22.17 -17.42 19.12
N VAL A 297 -22.50 -16.13 18.92
CA VAL A 297 -23.56 -15.68 18.00
C VAL A 297 -23.15 -15.89 16.53
N LYS A 298 -21.87 -15.74 16.20
CA LYS A 298 -21.37 -15.81 14.80
C LYS A 298 -20.50 -17.03 14.51
N ASN A 299 -20.22 -17.85 15.53
CA ASN A 299 -19.41 -19.06 15.42
C ASN A 299 -20.32 -20.26 15.16
N ASP A 300 -20.82 -20.34 13.94
CA ASP A 300 -21.59 -21.48 13.44
C ASP A 300 -20.63 -22.45 12.72
N ILE A 301 -20.57 -23.71 13.17
CA ILE A 301 -19.64 -24.71 12.63
C ILE A 301 -19.91 -25.02 11.17
N ALA A 302 -21.16 -24.89 10.69
CA ALA A 302 -21.50 -25.15 9.31
C ALA A 302 -20.75 -24.23 8.33
N LEU A 303 -20.37 -23.02 8.78
CA LEU A 303 -19.62 -22.05 7.99
C LEU A 303 -18.15 -22.45 7.77
N SER A 304 -17.54 -23.14 8.74
CA SER A 304 -16.17 -23.65 8.61
C SER A 304 -16.03 -24.72 7.50
N ARG A 305 -17.15 -25.33 7.09
CA ARG A 305 -17.23 -26.37 6.06
C ARG A 305 -17.49 -25.81 4.66
N GLN A 306 -17.64 -24.49 4.53
CA GLN A 306 -17.92 -23.83 3.26
C GLN A 306 -16.64 -23.37 2.56
N SER A 307 -16.77 -22.96 1.30
CA SER A 307 -15.64 -22.41 0.53
C SER A 307 -15.03 -21.21 1.24
N THR A 308 -13.70 -21.11 1.22
CA THR A 308 -13.02 -19.97 1.82
C THR A 308 -13.14 -18.68 0.99
N TRP A 309 -13.73 -18.78 -0.20
CA TRP A 309 -14.04 -17.68 -1.13
C TRP A 309 -15.45 -17.13 -0.99
N TRP A 310 -16.22 -17.58 0.02
CA TRP A 310 -17.48 -16.94 0.38
C TRP A 310 -17.23 -15.98 1.52
N LEU A 311 -17.41 -14.69 1.23
CA LEU A 311 -17.07 -13.59 2.11
C LEU A 311 -18.33 -12.98 2.71
N ASP A 312 -18.38 -12.92 4.03
CA ASP A 312 -19.45 -12.29 4.79
C ASP A 312 -19.18 -10.80 5.02
N GLY A 313 -20.13 -9.95 4.59
CA GLY A 313 -19.93 -8.52 4.62
C GLY A 313 -18.90 -8.03 3.60
N SER A 314 -17.86 -7.33 4.08
CA SER A 314 -16.65 -7.07 3.30
C SER A 314 -15.52 -8.00 3.72
N GLU A 315 -14.49 -8.16 2.89
CA GLU A 315 -13.41 -9.13 3.13
C GLU A 315 -12.71 -8.96 4.50
N ASN A 316 -12.45 -7.73 4.95
CA ASN A 316 -11.91 -7.49 6.29
C ASN A 316 -12.86 -7.93 7.44
N HIS A 317 -14.18 -7.81 7.27
CA HIS A 317 -15.17 -8.23 8.26
C HIS A 317 -15.33 -9.75 8.29
N ASP A 318 -15.31 -10.39 7.11
CA ASP A 318 -15.29 -11.84 6.95
C ASP A 318 -14.09 -12.46 7.68
N LEU A 319 -12.88 -11.98 7.35
CA LEU A 319 -11.67 -12.49 7.96
C LEU A 319 -11.63 -12.22 9.47
N ASN A 320 -12.13 -11.06 9.92
CA ASN A 320 -12.27 -10.78 11.35
C ASN A 320 -13.15 -11.81 12.06
N ALA A 321 -14.33 -12.12 11.50
CA ALA A 321 -15.22 -13.11 12.11
C ALA A 321 -14.56 -14.48 12.20
N LYS A 322 -14.00 -14.97 11.09
CA LYS A 322 -13.42 -16.32 11.00
C LYS A 322 -12.14 -16.44 11.83
N ALA A 323 -11.28 -15.43 11.84
CA ALA A 323 -10.07 -15.41 12.68
C ALA A 323 -10.41 -15.34 14.17
N CYS A 324 -11.38 -14.51 14.55
CA CYS A 324 -11.84 -14.47 15.93
C CYS A 324 -12.49 -15.79 16.36
N ASN A 325 -13.23 -16.47 15.47
CA ASN A 325 -13.85 -17.76 15.79
C ASN A 325 -12.79 -18.85 16.05
N LEU A 326 -11.75 -18.96 15.21
CA LEU A 326 -10.62 -19.85 15.47
C LEU A 326 -9.98 -19.56 16.84
N VAL A 327 -9.62 -18.29 17.07
CA VAL A 327 -8.83 -17.90 18.23
C VAL A 327 -9.65 -17.97 19.51
N SER A 328 -10.94 -17.59 19.49
CA SER A 328 -11.80 -17.70 20.67
C SER A 328 -12.18 -19.15 20.97
N SER A 329 -12.41 -20.00 19.97
CA SER A 329 -12.60 -21.44 20.19
C SER A 329 -11.39 -22.07 20.87
N ARG A 330 -10.17 -21.68 20.48
CA ARG A 330 -8.95 -22.08 21.19
C ARG A 330 -8.90 -21.58 22.64
N ILE A 331 -9.29 -20.33 22.88
CA ILE A 331 -9.38 -19.81 24.26
C ILE A 331 -10.34 -20.69 25.08
N PHE A 332 -11.53 -20.96 24.55
CA PHE A 332 -12.57 -21.65 25.30
C PHE A 332 -12.34 -23.14 25.45
N MET A 333 -11.70 -23.81 24.49
CA MET A 333 -11.36 -25.23 24.65
C MET A 333 -10.35 -25.44 25.79
N ASP A 334 -9.53 -24.43 26.06
CA ASP A 334 -8.58 -24.46 27.16
C ASP A 334 -9.20 -23.98 28.48
N GLU A 335 -10.32 -23.25 28.50
CA GLU A 335 -10.94 -22.67 29.71
C GLU A 335 -11.97 -23.61 30.37
N PRO A 336 -11.76 -24.07 31.62
CA PRO A 336 -12.61 -25.08 32.26
C PRO A 336 -14.10 -24.72 32.34
N ASP A 337 -14.43 -23.44 32.52
CA ASP A 337 -15.81 -22.96 32.64
C ASP A 337 -16.54 -22.85 31.28
N TYR A 338 -15.81 -23.07 30.18
CA TYR A 338 -16.29 -22.88 28.81
C TYR A 338 -16.06 -24.07 27.89
N GLN A 339 -15.07 -24.94 28.15
CA GLN A 339 -14.66 -26.03 27.28
C GLN A 339 -15.81 -26.98 26.89
N ASP A 340 -16.76 -27.19 27.81
CA ASP A 340 -17.91 -28.10 27.64
C ASP A 340 -19.19 -27.36 27.21
N ARG A 341 -19.13 -26.05 26.99
CA ARG A 341 -20.29 -25.29 26.49
C ARG A 341 -20.52 -25.61 25.02
N ILE A 342 -21.79 -25.81 24.68
CA ILE A 342 -22.22 -26.10 23.32
C ILE A 342 -22.51 -24.80 22.58
N TYR A 343 -21.92 -24.65 21.39
CA TYR A 343 -22.20 -23.55 20.48
C TYR A 343 -23.55 -23.77 19.77
N PRO A 344 -24.24 -22.69 19.35
CA PRO A 344 -25.45 -22.83 18.55
C PRO A 344 -25.16 -23.44 17.17
N ASP A 345 -25.96 -24.45 16.78
CA ASP A 345 -25.99 -25.01 15.41
C ASP A 345 -27.13 -24.35 14.62
N TYR A 346 -26.90 -23.12 14.17
CA TYR A 346 -27.93 -22.33 13.48
C TYR A 346 -28.20 -22.82 12.06
N GLY A 347 -27.14 -23.06 11.28
CA GLY A 347 -27.25 -23.56 9.92
C GLY A 347 -27.86 -22.59 8.91
N PHE A 348 -28.02 -21.30 9.25
CA PHE A 348 -28.70 -20.32 8.40
C PHE A 348 -27.85 -19.83 7.22
N GLY A 349 -26.54 -20.12 7.22
CA GLY A 349 -25.58 -19.60 6.25
C GLY A 349 -24.89 -18.32 6.74
N GLY A 350 -24.13 -17.69 5.85
CA GLY A 350 -23.21 -16.60 6.19
C GLY A 350 -23.90 -15.29 6.60
N SER A 351 -23.12 -14.37 7.18
CA SER A 351 -23.52 -12.98 7.47
C SER A 351 -24.65 -12.82 8.49
N TYR A 352 -24.80 -13.78 9.40
CA TYR A 352 -25.73 -13.72 10.52
C TYR A 352 -25.43 -12.50 11.42
N HIS A 353 -26.45 -11.68 11.73
CA HIS A 353 -26.33 -10.36 12.39
C HIS A 353 -25.48 -9.30 11.66
N TYR A 354 -24.98 -9.57 10.45
CA TYR A 354 -24.28 -8.57 9.65
C TYR A 354 -25.27 -7.77 8.80
N GLY A 355 -25.19 -6.44 8.85
CA GLY A 355 -25.93 -5.53 7.96
C GLY A 355 -27.45 -5.71 8.04
N HIS A 356 -28.05 -5.49 9.23
CA HIS A 356 -29.49 -5.60 9.51
C HIS A 356 -30.37 -5.06 8.37
N ALA A 357 -30.75 -5.94 7.44
CA ALA A 357 -31.65 -5.64 6.34
C ALA A 357 -32.87 -6.53 6.55
N GLY A 358 -33.86 -5.98 7.26
CA GLY A 358 -35.17 -6.61 7.38
C GLY A 358 -35.99 -6.35 6.12
N TYR A 359 -36.07 -7.33 5.22
CA TYR A 359 -37.24 -7.40 4.34
C TYR A 359 -38.39 -7.96 5.17
N TYR A 360 -39.19 -7.08 5.75
CA TYR A 360 -40.47 -7.47 6.31
C TYR A 360 -41.55 -6.87 5.41
N GLY A 361 -42.24 -7.73 4.66
CA GLY A 361 -43.59 -7.38 4.22
C GLY A 361 -44.44 -7.06 5.46
N PRO A 362 -45.54 -6.31 5.30
CA PRO A 362 -46.37 -5.85 6.43
C PRO A 362 -46.90 -6.97 7.34
N ASP A 363 -46.81 -8.23 6.92
CA ASP A 363 -47.34 -9.41 7.60
C ASP A 363 -46.27 -10.35 8.19
N VAL A 364 -44.97 -9.99 8.17
CA VAL A 364 -43.89 -10.86 8.69
C VAL A 364 -43.49 -10.43 10.11
N ASP A 365 -43.64 -11.34 11.08
CA ASP A 365 -43.20 -11.15 12.47
C ASP A 365 -41.66 -11.08 12.56
N PRO A 366 -41.08 -9.91 12.92
CA PRO A 366 -39.63 -9.73 13.04
C PRO A 366 -38.98 -10.63 14.11
N THR A 367 -39.76 -11.13 15.08
CA THR A 367 -39.26 -12.02 16.13
C THR A 367 -39.15 -13.49 15.68
N SER A 368 -39.73 -13.83 14.53
CA SER A 368 -39.77 -15.19 13.97
C SER A 368 -38.64 -15.50 12.97
N ARG A 369 -37.81 -14.52 12.59
CA ARG A 369 -36.67 -14.71 11.67
C ARG A 369 -35.40 -14.08 12.21
N HIS A 370 -34.32 -14.86 12.23
CA HIS A 370 -33.09 -14.60 12.95
C HIS A 370 -32.11 -13.61 12.25
N GLY A 371 -32.43 -13.11 11.06
CA GLY A 371 -31.57 -12.16 10.31
C GLY A 371 -30.38 -12.79 9.54
N GLY A 372 -30.33 -14.13 9.46
CA GLY A 372 -29.40 -14.90 8.63
C GLY A 372 -29.89 -15.19 7.21
N GLY A 373 -29.11 -15.98 6.47
CA GLY A 373 -29.53 -16.56 5.20
C GLY A 373 -30.70 -17.54 5.35
N ARG A 374 -31.14 -18.15 4.23
CA ARG A 374 -32.30 -19.06 4.21
C ARG A 374 -31.91 -20.54 4.14
N ALA A 375 -30.64 -20.88 4.41
CA ALA A 375 -30.22 -22.27 4.42
C ALA A 375 -30.71 -23.02 5.66
N ASN A 376 -30.61 -24.35 5.58
CA ASN A 376 -30.82 -25.27 6.68
C ASN A 376 -29.63 -26.24 6.73
N LEU A 377 -28.46 -25.71 7.10
CA LEU A 377 -27.19 -26.45 7.19
C LEU A 377 -26.97 -27.11 8.56
N ALA A 378 -27.89 -26.89 9.51
CA ALA A 378 -27.82 -27.46 10.84
C ALA A 378 -27.92 -28.99 10.73
N ASP A 379 -27.04 -29.69 11.45
CA ASP A 379 -27.01 -31.15 11.48
C ASP A 379 -27.58 -31.72 12.79
N GLY A 380 -27.91 -30.85 13.75
CA GLY A 380 -28.53 -31.21 15.02
C GLY A 380 -27.57 -31.87 16.00
N LEU A 381 -26.27 -31.84 15.72
CA LEU A 381 -25.23 -32.33 16.64
C LEU A 381 -24.82 -31.23 17.62
N GLU A 382 -24.29 -31.64 18.77
CA GLU A 382 -23.74 -30.74 19.76
C GLU A 382 -22.23 -30.59 19.54
N TYR A 383 -21.77 -29.35 19.40
CA TYR A 383 -20.36 -29.02 19.18
C TYR A 383 -19.85 -28.09 20.28
N ASN A 384 -18.72 -28.46 20.88
CA ASN A 384 -18.06 -27.66 21.90
C ASN A 384 -16.92 -26.81 21.32
N ALA A 385 -16.17 -26.12 22.18
CA ALA A 385 -15.07 -25.25 21.74
C ALA A 385 -13.95 -26.00 21.00
N SER A 386 -13.65 -27.24 21.38
CA SER A 386 -12.64 -28.07 20.70
C SER A 386 -13.09 -28.44 19.28
N ASP A 387 -14.36 -28.80 19.10
CA ASP A 387 -14.90 -29.14 17.78
C ASP A 387 -14.84 -27.95 16.82
N HIS A 388 -15.20 -26.76 17.31
CA HIS A 388 -15.11 -25.53 16.52
C HIS A 388 -13.65 -25.14 16.23
N TYR A 389 -12.73 -25.33 17.19
CA TYR A 389 -11.31 -25.04 16.98
C TYR A 389 -10.75 -25.84 15.81
N GLU A 390 -10.93 -27.16 15.82
CA GLU A 390 -10.43 -28.05 14.76
C GLU A 390 -11.04 -27.68 13.40
N ALA A 391 -12.34 -27.42 13.35
CA ALA A 391 -13.02 -27.08 12.10
C ALA A 391 -12.54 -25.73 11.52
N TRP A 392 -12.34 -24.71 12.37
CA TRP A 392 -11.79 -23.43 11.92
C TRP A 392 -10.29 -23.48 11.62
N LEU A 393 -9.55 -24.38 12.26
CA LEU A 393 -8.14 -24.60 11.99
C LEU A 393 -7.96 -25.12 10.55
N ASP A 394 -8.73 -26.14 10.18
CA ASP A 394 -8.75 -26.69 8.82
C ASP A 394 -9.19 -25.64 7.79
N TYR A 395 -10.22 -24.86 8.13
CA TYR A 395 -10.68 -23.74 7.30
C TYR A 395 -9.55 -22.73 7.07
N MET A 396 -8.83 -22.31 8.12
CA MET A 396 -7.77 -21.30 8.00
C MET A 396 -6.54 -21.81 7.24
N LYS A 397 -6.15 -23.08 7.44
CA LYS A 397 -5.10 -23.70 6.60
C LYS A 397 -5.49 -23.64 5.14
N THR A 398 -6.73 -24.01 4.81
CA THR A 398 -7.26 -23.93 3.45
C THR A 398 -7.29 -22.48 2.93
N TYR A 399 -7.72 -21.52 3.75
CA TYR A 399 -7.78 -20.10 3.39
C TYR A 399 -6.43 -19.59 2.88
N PHE A 400 -5.35 -19.81 3.63
CA PHE A 400 -4.02 -19.31 3.26
C PHE A 400 -3.42 -20.03 2.04
N ARG A 401 -3.67 -21.34 1.89
CA ARG A 401 -3.28 -22.08 0.68
C ARG A 401 -3.98 -21.52 -0.55
N GLU A 402 -5.29 -21.32 -0.48
CA GLU A 402 -6.06 -20.84 -1.62
C GLU A 402 -5.64 -19.42 -2.06
N ARG A 403 -5.26 -18.54 -1.12
CA ARG A 403 -4.76 -17.19 -1.48
C ARG A 403 -3.38 -17.23 -2.12
N ALA A 404 -2.51 -18.14 -1.72
CA ALA A 404 -1.24 -18.34 -2.42
C ALA A 404 -1.45 -18.92 -3.83
N GLU A 405 -2.43 -19.82 -3.98
CA GLU A 405 -2.77 -20.47 -5.24
C GLU A 405 -3.47 -19.54 -6.25
N ARG A 406 -4.32 -18.62 -5.80
CA ARG A 406 -5.24 -17.84 -6.66
C ARG A 406 -5.06 -16.33 -6.60
N GLY A 407 -4.32 -15.80 -5.62
CA GLY A 407 -4.14 -14.37 -5.39
C GLY A 407 -4.67 -13.91 -4.03
N PHE A 408 -4.24 -12.72 -3.57
CA PHE A 408 -4.49 -12.21 -2.21
C PHE A 408 -5.96 -11.88 -1.89
N PHE A 409 -6.30 -10.59 -2.03
CA PHE A 409 -7.49 -9.97 -1.48
C PHE A 409 -8.33 -9.33 -2.58
N VAL A 410 -9.66 -9.42 -2.45
CA VAL A 410 -10.62 -8.69 -3.28
C VAL A 410 -10.54 -7.19 -2.97
N GLU A 411 -10.37 -6.83 -1.68
CA GLU A 411 -9.97 -5.49 -1.21
C GLU A 411 -8.47 -5.25 -1.50
N CYS A 412 -8.09 -5.48 -2.75
CA CYS A 412 -6.75 -5.42 -3.30
C CYS A 412 -6.09 -4.07 -3.03
N ALA A 413 -4.93 -4.12 -2.36
CA ALA A 413 -4.06 -2.97 -2.17
C ALA A 413 -4.76 -1.74 -1.57
N SER A 414 -5.85 -1.94 -0.82
CA SER A 414 -6.61 -0.83 -0.27
C SER A 414 -5.75 -0.06 0.74
N PRO A 415 -5.59 1.27 0.58
CA PRO A 415 -4.82 2.03 1.54
C PRO A 415 -5.54 2.12 2.89
N GLY A 416 -6.88 2.06 2.95
CA GLY A 416 -7.61 2.12 4.22
C GLY A 416 -7.81 0.77 4.89
N TYR A 417 -8.08 -0.27 4.10
CA TYR A 417 -8.55 -1.56 4.63
C TYR A 417 -7.44 -2.59 4.87
N THR A 418 -6.27 -2.45 4.23
CA THR A 418 -5.14 -3.38 4.40
C THR A 418 -4.76 -3.61 5.86
N LYS A 419 -4.71 -2.55 6.68
CA LYS A 419 -4.39 -2.65 8.12
C LYS A 419 -5.43 -3.42 8.93
N HIS A 420 -6.70 -3.39 8.50
CA HIS A 420 -7.76 -4.18 9.15
C HIS A 420 -7.62 -5.65 8.79
N THR A 421 -7.38 -5.97 7.52
CA THR A 421 -7.18 -7.34 7.05
C THR A 421 -5.95 -7.97 7.67
N LEU A 422 -4.80 -7.27 7.63
CA LEU A 422 -3.55 -7.78 8.19
C LEU A 422 -3.56 -7.92 9.72
N ASN A 423 -4.35 -7.11 10.45
CA ASN A 423 -4.59 -7.35 11.87
C ASN A 423 -5.17 -8.75 12.13
N MET A 424 -6.03 -9.25 11.25
CA MET A 424 -6.63 -10.58 11.41
C MET A 424 -5.67 -11.69 10.97
N VAL A 425 -4.89 -11.46 9.92
CA VAL A 425 -3.78 -12.37 9.54
C VAL A 425 -2.80 -12.53 10.69
N ASP A 426 -2.42 -11.42 11.33
CA ASP A 426 -1.57 -11.39 12.52
C ASP A 426 -2.19 -12.13 13.71
N LEU A 427 -3.49 -11.94 13.96
CA LEU A 427 -4.21 -12.65 15.01
C LEU A 427 -4.10 -14.17 14.83
N VAL A 428 -4.27 -14.67 13.61
CA VAL A 428 -4.12 -16.11 13.31
C VAL A 428 -2.66 -16.55 13.48
N TYR A 429 -1.70 -15.79 12.93
CA TYR A 429 -0.27 -16.09 13.02
C TYR A 429 0.21 -16.26 14.47
N GLN A 430 -0.20 -15.36 15.36
CA GLN A 430 0.25 -15.36 16.75
C GLN A 430 -0.55 -16.29 17.66
N TYR A 431 -1.84 -16.46 17.41
CA TYR A 431 -2.77 -17.05 18.38
C TYR A 431 -3.57 -18.25 17.85
N GLY A 432 -3.36 -18.68 16.59
CA GLY A 432 -4.02 -19.85 16.00
C GLY A 432 -3.60 -21.21 16.60
N GLY A 433 -2.40 -21.31 17.18
CA GLY A 433 -2.01 -22.45 18.02
C GLY A 433 -1.48 -23.70 17.32
N ASP A 434 -1.38 -23.69 16.01
CA ASP A 434 -0.91 -24.81 15.20
C ASP A 434 0.37 -24.44 14.42
N ILE A 435 1.34 -25.35 14.38
CA ILE A 435 2.67 -25.12 13.80
C ILE A 435 2.58 -24.94 12.28
N GLU A 436 1.75 -25.76 11.62
CA GLU A 436 1.59 -25.72 10.17
C GLU A 436 0.88 -24.44 9.74
N LEU A 437 -0.22 -24.07 10.39
CA LEU A 437 -0.94 -22.82 10.16
C LEU A 437 -0.02 -21.62 10.40
N ARG A 438 0.77 -21.64 11.47
CA ARG A 438 1.73 -20.57 11.74
C ARG A 438 2.77 -20.43 10.61
N ARG A 439 3.27 -21.55 10.08
CA ARG A 439 4.17 -21.56 8.91
C ARG A 439 3.46 -20.97 7.68
N LEU A 440 2.28 -21.48 7.33
CA LEU A 440 1.50 -21.00 6.18
C LEU A 440 1.23 -19.49 6.26
N VAL A 441 0.90 -18.97 7.43
CA VAL A 441 0.64 -17.53 7.61
C VAL A 441 1.94 -16.72 7.54
N GLY A 442 3.06 -17.23 8.07
CA GLY A 442 4.38 -16.59 7.94
C GLY A 442 4.85 -16.51 6.48
N ASP A 443 4.65 -17.59 5.72
CA ASP A 443 4.92 -17.63 4.28
C ASP A 443 3.97 -16.68 3.54
N PHE A 444 2.70 -16.61 3.93
CA PHE A 444 1.73 -15.66 3.37
C PHE A 444 2.11 -14.20 3.62
N LEU A 445 2.59 -13.85 4.83
CA LEU A 445 3.09 -12.50 5.13
C LEU A 445 4.33 -12.17 4.29
N THR A 446 5.22 -13.15 4.08
CA THR A 446 6.39 -13.00 3.20
C THR A 446 5.96 -12.71 1.76
N LEU A 447 5.01 -13.49 1.25
CA LEU A 447 4.44 -13.32 -0.08
C LEU A 447 3.78 -11.93 -0.25
N PHE A 448 2.97 -11.51 0.73
CA PHE A 448 2.33 -10.19 0.74
C PHE A 448 3.36 -9.05 0.66
N TRP A 449 4.42 -9.12 1.48
CA TRP A 449 5.44 -8.07 1.49
C TRP A 449 6.35 -8.10 0.26
N ALA A 450 6.64 -9.27 -0.30
CA ALA A 450 7.37 -9.39 -1.56
C ALA A 450 6.59 -8.74 -2.72
N GLU A 451 5.27 -8.98 -2.78
CA GLU A 451 4.43 -8.34 -3.79
C GLU A 451 4.33 -6.83 -3.57
N TRP A 452 4.16 -6.38 -2.32
CA TRP A 452 4.17 -4.96 -2.00
C TRP A 452 5.50 -4.31 -2.43
N ALA A 453 6.64 -4.93 -2.14
CA ALA A 453 7.97 -4.38 -2.41
C ALA A 453 8.18 -4.13 -3.90
N GLN A 454 7.83 -5.09 -4.78
CA GLN A 454 8.04 -4.90 -6.22
C GLN A 454 7.22 -3.72 -6.78
N VAL A 455 5.96 -3.54 -6.38
CA VAL A 455 5.11 -2.47 -6.96
C VAL A 455 5.15 -1.13 -6.22
N SER A 456 5.88 -0.99 -5.12
CA SER A 456 5.87 0.23 -4.30
C SER A 456 7.12 1.08 -4.50
N ILE A 457 6.98 2.36 -4.78
CA ILE A 457 8.11 3.29 -4.95
C ILE A 457 8.12 4.23 -3.75
N SER A 458 9.23 4.30 -3.02
CA SER A 458 9.42 5.25 -1.92
C SER A 458 8.34 5.15 -0.84
N GLY A 459 8.02 3.92 -0.44
CA GLY A 459 6.92 3.66 0.48
C GLY A 459 5.53 3.74 -0.16
N VAL A 460 5.38 4.29 -1.37
CA VAL A 460 4.08 4.47 -2.02
C VAL A 460 3.77 3.31 -2.93
N ARG A 461 2.71 2.57 -2.59
CA ARG A 461 2.25 1.45 -3.42
C ARG A 461 1.66 1.92 -4.76
N GLY A 462 2.25 1.48 -5.87
CA GLY A 462 1.75 1.63 -7.23
C GLY A 462 0.66 0.61 -7.59
N GLY A 463 0.31 0.53 -8.87
CA GLY A 463 -0.60 -0.50 -9.41
C GLY A 463 -2.07 -0.42 -8.96
N PRO A 464 -2.93 -1.30 -9.49
CA PRO A 464 -4.37 -1.22 -9.27
C PRO A 464 -4.77 -1.47 -7.81
N LYS A 465 -5.78 -0.73 -7.35
CA LYS A 465 -6.35 -0.86 -6.00
C LYS A 465 -7.87 -0.84 -6.06
N THR A 466 -8.47 -1.49 -5.08
CA THR A 466 -9.90 -1.38 -4.78
C THR A 466 -10.07 -0.81 -3.37
N ARG A 467 -11.27 -0.30 -3.08
CA ARG A 467 -11.58 0.31 -1.77
C ARG A 467 -10.64 1.48 -1.44
N HIS A 468 -10.16 2.17 -2.47
CA HIS A 468 -9.44 3.43 -2.34
C HIS A 468 -10.47 4.55 -2.60
N HIS A 469 -10.92 5.19 -1.53
CA HIS A 469 -12.01 6.16 -1.60
C HIS A 469 -11.47 7.59 -1.38
N HIS A 470 -12.17 8.58 -1.95
CA HIS A 470 -12.08 10.02 -1.69
C HIS A 470 -10.76 10.76 -2.01
N THR A 471 -9.62 10.09 -2.00
CA THR A 471 -8.33 10.69 -2.31
C THR A 471 -7.59 9.82 -3.32
N VAL A 472 -6.81 10.46 -4.20
CA VAL A 472 -5.88 9.78 -5.11
C VAL A 472 -4.56 9.41 -4.44
N TYR A 473 -4.29 10.02 -3.28
CA TYR A 473 -3.09 9.83 -2.47
C TYR A 473 -3.46 9.39 -1.06
N ARG A 474 -3.11 8.15 -0.74
CA ARG A 474 -3.17 7.61 0.62
C ARG A 474 -2.20 6.44 0.74
N ASN A 475 -1.47 6.37 1.86
CA ASN A 475 -0.38 5.42 2.00
C ASN A 475 -0.32 4.73 3.37
N ASP A 476 -1.45 4.29 3.94
CA ASP A 476 -1.41 3.62 5.25
C ASP A 476 -0.50 2.36 5.20
N GLY A 477 -0.42 1.66 4.06
CA GLY A 477 0.44 0.47 3.92
C GLY A 477 1.93 0.70 4.24
N ALA A 478 2.48 1.89 3.99
CA ALA A 478 3.86 2.22 4.31
C ALA A 478 4.15 2.11 5.81
N GLY A 479 3.24 2.62 6.65
CA GLY A 479 3.43 2.60 8.10
C GLY A 479 3.54 1.19 8.69
N LEU A 480 3.03 0.16 8.00
CA LEU A 480 3.20 -1.24 8.42
C LEU A 480 4.60 -1.77 8.08
N ILE A 481 5.06 -1.60 6.83
CA ILE A 481 6.36 -2.12 6.40
C ILE A 481 7.52 -1.32 6.98
N ASP A 482 7.35 0.00 7.17
CA ASP A 482 8.38 0.88 7.72
C ASP A 482 8.86 0.35 9.07
N PHE A 483 7.95 -0.15 9.93
CA PHE A 483 8.33 -0.75 11.19
C PHE A 483 9.22 -1.99 11.02
N HIS A 484 8.90 -2.86 10.05
CA HIS A 484 9.75 -4.01 9.75
C HIS A 484 11.11 -3.58 9.19
N LEU A 485 11.16 -2.50 8.41
CA LEU A 485 12.38 -1.93 7.80
C LEU A 485 13.24 -1.08 8.76
N GLY A 486 12.83 -0.90 10.02
CA GLY A 486 13.58 -0.15 11.02
C GLY A 486 13.05 1.25 11.36
N GLY A 487 12.01 1.71 10.66
CA GLY A 487 11.35 3.00 10.88
C GLY A 487 10.50 3.09 12.17
N PRO A 488 9.84 4.22 12.45
CA PRO A 488 9.06 4.40 13.67
C PRO A 488 7.96 3.35 13.90
N ALA A 489 7.73 2.99 15.17
CA ALA A 489 6.60 2.17 15.57
C ALA A 489 5.33 3.03 15.76
N ASN A 490 4.16 2.46 15.47
CA ASN A 490 2.86 3.10 15.69
C ASN A 490 1.96 2.16 16.50
N ALA A 491 1.56 2.58 17.70
CA ALA A 491 0.68 1.82 18.59
C ALA A 491 -0.76 2.36 18.60
N GLY A 492 -1.14 3.18 17.62
CA GLY A 492 -2.51 3.66 17.46
C GLY A 492 -3.49 2.52 17.18
N VAL A 493 -4.79 2.87 17.20
CA VAL A 493 -5.93 1.94 17.22
C VAL A 493 -5.86 0.81 16.19
N TRP A 494 -5.31 1.09 15.00
CA TRP A 494 -5.25 0.13 13.89
C TRP A 494 -3.84 -0.39 13.59
N TRP A 495 -2.88 -0.14 14.48
CA TRP A 495 -1.45 -0.32 14.23
C TRP A 495 -0.73 -1.14 15.29
N TYR A 496 -1.20 -1.10 16.55
CA TYR A 496 -0.55 -1.73 17.70
C TYR A 496 -0.25 -3.23 17.50
N TRP A 497 -1.07 -3.95 16.74
CA TRP A 497 -0.91 -5.38 16.47
C TRP A 497 0.39 -5.67 15.70
N ASN A 498 0.83 -4.77 14.83
CA ASN A 498 2.06 -4.93 14.04
C ASN A 498 3.32 -4.94 14.92
N LEU A 499 3.22 -4.41 16.15
CA LEU A 499 4.31 -4.28 17.11
C LEU A 499 4.51 -5.54 17.96
N ILE A 500 3.46 -6.32 18.15
CA ILE A 500 3.43 -7.47 19.07
C ILE A 500 3.59 -8.82 18.37
N ASN A 501 3.91 -8.79 17.08
CA ASN A 501 4.29 -9.96 16.31
C ASN A 501 5.79 -10.21 16.27
N ASP A 502 6.15 -11.47 16.10
CA ASP A 502 7.54 -11.93 15.99
C ASP A 502 7.92 -12.31 14.55
N TYR A 503 7.06 -11.99 13.56
CA TYR A 503 7.37 -12.16 12.14
C TYR A 503 8.58 -11.29 11.74
N LYS A 504 9.45 -11.87 10.91
CA LYS A 504 10.67 -11.23 10.38
C LYS A 504 10.60 -11.20 8.87
N LEU A 505 10.85 -10.03 8.28
CA LEU A 505 11.04 -9.92 6.83
C LEU A 505 12.32 -10.67 6.43
N PRO A 506 12.27 -11.56 5.43
CA PRO A 506 13.48 -12.23 4.95
C PRO A 506 14.36 -11.25 4.13
N PRO A 507 15.69 -11.46 4.08
CA PRO A 507 16.63 -10.56 3.41
C PRO A 507 16.28 -10.23 1.96
N VAL A 508 15.74 -11.19 1.18
CA VAL A 508 15.32 -10.95 -0.21
C VAL A 508 14.25 -9.85 -0.31
N VAL A 509 13.31 -9.79 0.63
CA VAL A 509 12.24 -8.78 0.64
C VAL A 509 12.77 -7.42 1.08
N TRP A 510 13.76 -7.38 1.98
CA TRP A 510 14.48 -6.14 2.30
C TRP A 510 15.18 -5.58 1.07
N LYS A 511 15.95 -6.40 0.35
CA LYS A 511 16.64 -5.97 -0.88
C LYS A 511 15.65 -5.45 -1.91
N MET A 512 14.54 -6.15 -2.15
CA MET A 512 13.48 -5.70 -3.07
C MET A 512 12.83 -4.39 -2.63
N ALA A 513 12.62 -4.19 -1.32
CA ALA A 513 11.99 -2.98 -0.83
C ALA A 513 12.89 -1.75 -0.96
N LEU A 514 14.21 -1.93 -0.82
CA LEU A 514 15.20 -0.85 -0.68
C LEU A 514 16.11 -0.65 -1.90
N ASP A 515 15.99 -1.45 -2.97
CA ASP A 515 16.87 -1.40 -4.15
C ASP A 515 16.08 -1.24 -5.46
N ARG A 516 15.40 -0.11 -5.58
CA ARG A 516 14.54 0.24 -6.70
C ARG A 516 15.32 0.32 -8.02
N GLU A 517 16.49 0.95 -8.04
CA GLU A 517 17.33 1.06 -9.22
C GLU A 517 17.85 -0.32 -9.65
N GLY A 518 18.25 -1.16 -8.69
CA GLY A 518 18.72 -2.52 -8.96
C GLY A 518 17.62 -3.47 -9.48
N MET A 519 16.36 -3.25 -9.11
CA MET A 519 15.22 -3.96 -9.70
C MET A 519 14.94 -3.54 -11.15
N GLY A 520 15.38 -2.36 -11.56
CA GLY A 520 15.25 -1.88 -12.94
C GLY A 520 13.79 -1.77 -13.41
N ARG A 521 13.54 -2.18 -14.67
CA ARG A 521 12.22 -2.06 -15.33
C ARG A 521 11.62 -3.41 -15.67
N TYR A 522 10.34 -3.60 -15.39
CA TYR A 522 9.62 -4.85 -15.63
C TYR A 522 8.11 -4.64 -15.60
N THR A 523 7.36 -5.61 -16.12
CA THR A 523 5.92 -5.69 -15.91
C THR A 523 5.64 -6.77 -14.88
N TYR A 524 4.87 -6.43 -13.85
CA TYR A 524 4.23 -7.39 -12.98
C TYR A 524 2.80 -7.63 -13.48
N ARG A 525 2.48 -8.89 -13.79
CA ARG A 525 1.14 -9.36 -14.13
C ARG A 525 0.65 -10.35 -13.09
N SER A 526 -0.64 -10.31 -12.81
CA SER A 526 -1.28 -11.23 -11.87
C SER A 526 -2.74 -11.42 -12.26
N ARG A 527 -3.20 -12.68 -12.23
CA ARG A 527 -4.63 -12.96 -12.34
C ARG A 527 -5.35 -12.32 -11.15
N GLY A 528 -6.30 -11.45 -11.45
CA GLY A 528 -7.08 -10.71 -10.47
C GLY A 528 -8.27 -11.51 -9.98
N ILE A 529 -8.51 -11.47 -8.67
CA ILE A 529 -9.71 -12.01 -8.02
C ILE A 529 -10.76 -10.91 -7.79
N GLY A 530 -12.01 -11.32 -7.53
CA GLY A 530 -13.11 -10.43 -7.18
C GLY A 530 -14.31 -10.46 -8.13
N GLU A 531 -14.23 -11.29 -9.17
CA GLU A 531 -15.39 -11.64 -10.00
C GLU A 531 -16.38 -12.45 -9.15
N GLU A 532 -17.67 -12.20 -9.33
CA GLU A 532 -18.75 -12.90 -8.64
C GLU A 532 -19.21 -14.10 -9.47
N GLU A 533 -19.66 -15.17 -8.82
CA GLU A 533 -20.33 -16.28 -9.51
C GLU A 533 -21.61 -15.80 -10.23
N ASN A 534 -21.76 -16.15 -11.51
CA ASN A 534 -22.93 -15.80 -12.31
C ASN A 534 -24.11 -16.77 -12.09
N GLU A 535 -24.52 -16.96 -10.83
CA GLU A 535 -25.64 -17.84 -10.44
C GLU A 535 -26.83 -17.03 -9.89
N LEU A 536 -28.00 -17.17 -10.54
CA LEU A 536 -29.24 -16.51 -10.13
C LEU A 536 -30.45 -17.48 -10.13
N PRO A 537 -31.27 -17.52 -9.05
CA PRO A 537 -31.06 -16.80 -7.78
C PRO A 537 -29.83 -17.32 -7.03
N ARG A 538 -29.22 -16.48 -6.16
CA ARG A 538 -28.09 -16.90 -5.31
C ARG A 538 -28.47 -18.18 -4.51
N PRO A 539 -27.55 -19.14 -4.32
CA PRO A 539 -27.79 -20.33 -3.51
C PRO A 539 -28.27 -20.02 -2.08
N LEU A 540 -29.09 -20.91 -1.52
CA LEU A 540 -29.54 -20.80 -0.13
C LEU A 540 -28.34 -20.77 0.83
N GLY A 541 -28.34 -19.82 1.77
CA GLY A 541 -27.27 -19.59 2.74
C GLY A 541 -26.17 -18.66 2.24
N ARG A 542 -26.16 -18.31 0.94
CA ARG A 542 -25.19 -17.40 0.32
C ARG A 542 -25.82 -16.11 -0.18
N GLU A 543 -27.12 -15.90 0.04
CA GLU A 543 -27.82 -14.72 -0.45
C GLU A 543 -27.25 -13.42 0.15
N ARG A 544 -26.62 -13.54 1.32
CA ARG A 544 -26.00 -12.47 2.08
C ARG A 544 -24.47 -12.49 2.02
N SER A 545 -23.86 -13.33 1.20
CA SER A 545 -22.40 -13.43 1.09
C SER A 545 -21.95 -13.03 -0.32
N LEU A 546 -20.76 -12.46 -0.43
CA LEU A 546 -20.02 -12.34 -1.69
C LEU A 546 -19.45 -13.72 -2.02
N VAL A 547 -19.75 -14.24 -3.20
CA VAL A 547 -19.31 -15.54 -3.69
C VAL A 547 -18.32 -15.30 -4.84
N VAL A 548 -17.03 -15.47 -4.56
CA VAL A 548 -15.98 -15.13 -5.50
C VAL A 548 -15.73 -16.28 -6.48
N ASP A 549 -15.87 -16.00 -7.78
CA ASP A 549 -15.36 -16.87 -8.83
C ASP A 549 -13.83 -16.80 -8.82
N THR A 550 -13.20 -17.92 -8.49
CA THR A 550 -11.74 -17.98 -8.41
C THR A 550 -11.07 -18.11 -9.77
N ASP A 551 -11.78 -18.60 -10.78
CA ASP A 551 -11.37 -18.58 -12.18
C ASP A 551 -11.72 -17.23 -12.84
N ALA A 552 -11.68 -16.16 -12.04
CA ALA A 552 -11.92 -14.78 -12.42
C ALA A 552 -11.12 -14.36 -13.66
N ARG A 553 -11.72 -13.46 -14.43
CA ARG A 553 -11.22 -12.94 -15.71
C ARG A 553 -10.77 -11.49 -15.58
N PHE A 554 -10.20 -11.14 -14.42
CA PHE A 554 -9.51 -9.88 -14.22
C PHE A 554 -8.01 -10.10 -14.39
N LEU A 555 -7.33 -9.17 -15.06
CA LEU A 555 -5.87 -9.20 -15.22
C LEU A 555 -5.29 -7.91 -14.67
N LYS A 556 -4.55 -8.02 -13.56
CA LYS A 556 -3.80 -6.89 -13.00
C LYS A 556 -2.49 -6.77 -13.74
N SER A 557 -2.15 -5.56 -14.17
CA SER A 557 -0.90 -5.26 -14.84
C SER A 557 -0.32 -3.96 -14.31
N THR A 558 0.94 -3.99 -13.89
CA THR A 558 1.68 -2.82 -13.44
C THR A 558 3.06 -2.84 -14.09
N TYR A 559 3.40 -1.81 -14.84
CA TYR A 559 4.73 -1.56 -15.32
C TYR A 559 5.47 -0.76 -14.25
N VAL A 560 6.62 -1.28 -13.84
CA VAL A 560 7.42 -0.76 -12.75
C VAL A 560 8.75 -0.31 -13.33
N THR A 561 9.18 0.88 -12.91
CA THR A 561 10.50 1.44 -13.20
C THR A 561 11.06 2.08 -11.93
N PRO A 562 12.33 2.53 -11.94
CA PRO A 562 12.85 3.29 -10.82
C PRO A 562 12.16 4.64 -10.59
N ASP A 563 11.66 5.26 -11.66
CA ASP A 563 11.14 6.64 -11.61
C ASP A 563 9.61 6.71 -11.50
N TYR A 564 8.89 5.66 -11.90
CA TYR A 564 7.44 5.60 -11.83
C TYR A 564 6.86 4.18 -11.86
N THR A 565 5.61 4.05 -11.43
CA THR A 565 4.74 2.91 -11.77
C THR A 565 3.56 3.38 -12.61
N LEU A 566 3.13 2.54 -13.56
CA LEU A 566 1.89 2.71 -14.33
C LEU A 566 1.12 1.39 -14.27
N GLY A 567 -0.14 1.40 -13.84
CA GLY A 567 -0.87 0.14 -13.72
C GLY A 567 -2.37 0.24 -13.64
N THR A 568 -3.03 -0.86 -13.98
CA THR A 568 -4.48 -1.01 -13.99
C THR A 568 -4.90 -2.47 -13.71
N GLN A 569 -6.18 -2.65 -13.41
CA GLN A 569 -6.85 -3.94 -13.54
C GLN A 569 -7.65 -3.90 -14.83
N MET A 570 -7.26 -4.73 -15.79
CA MET A 570 -8.02 -4.95 -17.03
C MET A 570 -9.11 -5.98 -16.74
N ASP A 571 -10.35 -5.67 -17.09
CA ASP A 571 -11.47 -6.56 -16.86
C ASP A 571 -11.93 -7.18 -18.18
N HIS A 572 -12.24 -8.47 -18.15
CA HIS A 572 -12.91 -9.11 -19.29
C HIS A 572 -14.30 -8.46 -19.51
N PRO A 573 -14.71 -8.16 -20.76
CA PRO A 573 -15.98 -7.48 -21.04
C PRO A 573 -17.24 -8.15 -20.50
N SER A 574 -17.20 -9.47 -20.34
CA SER A 574 -18.30 -10.27 -19.77
C SER A 574 -18.15 -10.60 -18.28
N ALA A 575 -17.22 -9.95 -17.58
CA ALA A 575 -17.01 -10.22 -16.17
C ALA A 575 -18.22 -9.82 -15.31
N VAL A 576 -18.49 -10.59 -14.26
CA VAL A 576 -19.54 -10.29 -13.28
C VAL A 576 -18.90 -9.65 -12.06
N HIS A 577 -19.17 -8.37 -11.83
CA HIS A 577 -18.54 -7.68 -10.73
C HIS A 577 -19.27 -7.91 -9.40
N SER A 578 -18.50 -7.95 -8.33
CA SER A 578 -18.99 -7.89 -6.96
C SER A 578 -19.02 -6.45 -6.42
N HIS A 579 -19.73 -6.23 -5.31
CA HIS A 579 -19.78 -4.92 -4.66
C HIS A 579 -18.40 -4.40 -4.21
N LEU A 580 -17.46 -5.29 -3.88
CA LEU A 580 -16.10 -4.89 -3.51
C LEU A 580 -15.23 -4.57 -4.73
N SER A 581 -15.37 -5.32 -5.84
CA SER A 581 -14.58 -5.13 -7.05
C SER A 581 -14.88 -3.82 -7.80
N ILE A 582 -16.08 -3.26 -7.62
CA ILE A 582 -16.49 -1.98 -8.23
C ILE A 582 -16.20 -0.76 -7.35
N SER A 583 -15.88 -0.95 -6.07
CA SER A 583 -15.80 0.14 -5.09
C SER A 583 -14.41 0.74 -5.07
N GLY A 584 -14.30 2.07 -5.20
CA GLY A 584 -13.06 2.83 -5.02
C GLY A 584 -11.89 2.32 -5.86
N ARG A 585 -12.05 2.32 -7.20
CA ARG A 585 -11.04 1.80 -8.13
C ARG A 585 -9.94 2.82 -8.38
N TRP A 586 -8.72 2.45 -8.03
CA TRP A 586 -7.54 3.25 -8.32
C TRP A 586 -6.73 2.57 -9.43
N LEU A 587 -6.35 3.33 -10.44
CA LEU A 587 -5.45 2.95 -11.52
C LEU A 587 -4.71 4.21 -12.01
N GLY A 588 -3.65 4.03 -12.82
CA GLY A 588 -2.89 5.13 -13.38
C GLY A 588 -1.43 5.14 -12.94
N MET A 589 -0.85 6.33 -12.86
CA MET A 589 0.59 6.55 -12.73
C MET A 589 0.97 7.15 -11.37
N THR A 590 2.06 6.66 -10.77
CA THR A 590 2.70 7.22 -9.56
C THR A 590 4.16 7.53 -9.87
N PHE A 591 4.62 8.72 -9.51
CA PHE A 591 6.00 9.21 -9.72
C PHE A 591 6.82 9.04 -8.43
N SER A 592 8.12 8.74 -8.55
CA SER A 592 8.99 8.50 -7.39
C SER A 592 9.28 9.77 -6.59
N GLN A 593 9.39 10.90 -7.29
CA GLN A 593 9.83 12.18 -6.74
C GLN A 593 8.85 12.80 -5.74
N SER A 594 7.56 12.55 -5.93
CA SER A 594 6.56 13.15 -5.06
C SER A 594 5.30 12.30 -4.99
N PRO A 595 4.78 12.08 -3.77
CA PRO A 595 3.49 11.43 -3.61
C PRO A 595 2.32 12.21 -4.23
N ASP A 596 2.47 13.52 -4.44
CA ASP A 596 1.44 14.41 -4.98
C ASP A 596 1.49 14.54 -6.51
N SER A 597 2.52 13.97 -7.16
CA SER A 597 2.61 13.86 -8.61
C SER A 597 2.05 12.50 -9.06
N ARG A 598 0.82 12.48 -9.56
CA ARG A 598 0.15 11.25 -10.06
C ARG A 598 -0.66 11.56 -11.31
N ILE A 599 -1.07 10.52 -12.03
CA ILE A 599 -2.06 10.64 -13.11
C ILE A 599 -3.13 9.59 -12.84
N VAL A 600 -4.32 10.01 -12.41
CA VAL A 600 -5.37 9.11 -11.91
C VAL A 600 -6.73 9.52 -12.48
N PRO A 601 -7.49 8.62 -13.13
CA PRO A 601 -8.85 8.95 -13.54
C PRO A 601 -9.77 8.99 -12.33
N VAL A 602 -10.64 10.00 -12.29
CA VAL A 602 -11.56 10.26 -11.19
C VAL A 602 -12.96 10.55 -11.73
N SER A 603 -14.00 10.24 -10.97
CA SER A 603 -15.33 10.77 -11.24
C SER A 603 -15.53 12.14 -10.58
N LEU A 604 -16.37 12.96 -11.17
CA LEU A 604 -16.67 14.31 -10.73
C LEU A 604 -18.13 14.36 -10.26
N PRO A 605 -18.41 14.03 -8.98
CA PRO A 605 -19.77 13.97 -8.48
C PRO A 605 -20.41 15.36 -8.45
N GLU A 606 -21.68 15.44 -8.84
CA GLU A 606 -22.45 16.67 -8.76
C GLU A 606 -23.14 16.80 -7.39
N GLY A 607 -22.79 17.85 -6.64
CA GLY A 607 -23.43 18.17 -5.38
C GLY A 607 -22.98 17.30 -4.19
N PRO A 608 -23.67 17.42 -3.04
CA PRO A 608 -23.29 16.70 -1.85
C PRO A 608 -23.66 15.22 -1.94
N ASN A 609 -22.79 14.37 -1.42
CA ASN A 609 -23.05 12.94 -1.26
C ASN A 609 -24.17 12.68 -0.22
N LYS A 610 -24.51 11.40 0.01
CA LYS A 610 -25.56 11.00 0.97
C LYS A 610 -25.32 11.46 2.41
N LYS A 611 -24.09 11.86 2.77
CA LYS A 611 -23.71 12.41 4.08
C LYS A 611 -23.69 13.95 4.10
N GLY A 612 -24.12 14.61 3.02
CA GLY A 612 -24.09 16.07 2.90
C GLY A 612 -22.71 16.65 2.56
N GLN A 613 -21.72 15.81 2.21
CA GLN A 613 -20.35 16.25 1.92
C GLN A 613 -20.18 16.43 0.42
N THR A 614 -19.64 17.57 0.01
CA THR A 614 -19.23 17.80 -1.39
C THR A 614 -17.77 17.43 -1.53
N ASN A 615 -17.46 16.48 -2.42
CA ASN A 615 -16.11 16.12 -2.78
C ASN A 615 -15.81 16.67 -4.19
N PRO A 616 -14.63 17.25 -4.45
CA PRO A 616 -14.27 17.72 -5.78
C PRO A 616 -14.16 16.57 -6.80
N TYR A 617 -13.88 15.37 -6.32
CA TYR A 617 -13.78 14.15 -7.12
C TYR A 617 -13.93 12.90 -6.24
N GLU A 618 -14.17 11.75 -6.87
CA GLU A 618 -14.22 10.43 -6.24
C GLU A 618 -13.53 9.36 -7.12
N LEU A 619 -13.28 8.19 -6.53
CA LEU A 619 -12.72 7.01 -7.23
C LEU A 619 -13.81 5.96 -7.50
N GLU A 620 -15.08 6.38 -7.45
CA GLU A 620 -16.26 5.51 -7.59
C GLU A 620 -16.72 5.43 -9.05
N ALA A 621 -15.81 5.06 -9.95
CA ALA A 621 -16.09 4.86 -11.36
C ALA A 621 -15.49 3.55 -11.88
N MET A 622 -16.17 2.99 -12.88
CA MET A 622 -15.74 1.79 -13.58
C MET A 622 -15.13 2.18 -14.92
N TYR A 623 -14.02 1.54 -15.26
CA TYR A 623 -13.27 1.82 -16.48
C TYR A 623 -13.00 0.53 -17.24
N GLN A 624 -13.17 0.59 -18.56
CA GLN A 624 -12.56 -0.38 -19.47
C GLN A 624 -11.14 0.10 -19.73
N THR A 625 -10.17 -0.80 -19.57
CA THR A 625 -8.74 -0.44 -19.71
C THR A 625 -7.98 -1.49 -20.47
N VAL A 626 -6.92 -1.06 -21.15
CA VAL A 626 -5.88 -1.91 -21.73
C VAL A 626 -4.53 -1.29 -21.43
N HIS A 627 -3.58 -2.12 -21.01
CA HIS A 627 -2.28 -1.66 -20.55
C HIS A 627 -1.16 -2.54 -21.10
N HIS A 628 -0.16 -1.88 -21.66
CA HIS A 628 1.09 -2.52 -22.03
C HIS A 628 2.26 -1.59 -21.74
N GLU A 629 3.07 -1.99 -20.75
CA GLU A 629 4.28 -1.27 -20.35
C GLU A 629 4.04 0.22 -20.10
N ARG A 630 4.43 1.08 -21.05
CA ARG A 630 4.39 2.53 -20.89
C ARG A 630 3.07 3.14 -21.31
N THR A 631 2.16 2.37 -21.89
CA THR A 631 0.92 2.85 -22.47
C THR A 631 -0.28 2.25 -21.76
N LEU A 632 -1.15 3.13 -21.25
CA LEU A 632 -2.46 2.80 -20.70
C LEU A 632 -3.53 3.54 -21.49
N ILE A 633 -4.52 2.81 -22.00
CA ILE A 633 -5.75 3.39 -22.54
C ILE A 633 -6.87 3.06 -21.56
N LEU A 634 -7.65 4.08 -21.19
CA LEU A 634 -8.80 3.94 -20.29
C LEU A 634 -10.01 4.68 -20.84
N GLN A 635 -11.20 4.19 -20.53
CA GLN A 635 -12.46 4.84 -20.84
C GLN A 635 -13.48 4.49 -19.75
N GLN A 636 -14.36 5.40 -19.36
CA GLN A 636 -15.47 5.05 -18.48
C GLN A 636 -16.31 3.93 -19.11
N SER A 637 -16.51 2.85 -18.37
CA SER A 637 -17.32 1.72 -18.82
C SER A 637 -18.76 2.19 -19.05
N ARG A 638 -19.22 2.11 -20.30
CA ARG A 638 -20.61 2.44 -20.67
C ARG A 638 -21.61 1.52 -19.98
N ARG A 639 -21.26 0.24 -19.81
CA ARG A 639 -22.03 -0.79 -19.11
C ARG A 639 -21.09 -1.82 -18.51
N TRP A 640 -21.55 -2.45 -17.43
CA TRP A 640 -20.94 -3.59 -16.77
C TRP A 640 -22.06 -4.33 -16.02
N TYR A 641 -21.81 -5.56 -15.62
CA TYR A 641 -22.77 -6.38 -14.92
C TYR A 641 -22.26 -6.70 -13.53
N ALA A 642 -23.14 -6.68 -12.53
CA ALA A 642 -22.80 -7.04 -11.17
C ALA A 642 -23.91 -7.79 -10.49
N VAL A 643 -23.51 -8.67 -9.58
CA VAL A 643 -24.39 -9.42 -8.71
C VAL A 643 -23.98 -9.10 -7.28
N HIS A 644 -24.95 -8.75 -6.44
CA HIS A 644 -24.69 -8.23 -5.09
C HIS A 644 -25.43 -9.06 -4.02
N PRO A 645 -24.88 -9.15 -2.79
CA PRO A 645 -25.60 -9.73 -1.66
C PRO A 645 -26.90 -8.94 -1.37
N GLU A 646 -27.93 -9.61 -0.85
CA GLU A 646 -29.25 -9.02 -0.59
C GLU A 646 -29.23 -7.78 0.33
N TRP A 647 -28.27 -7.70 1.24
CA TRP A 647 -28.13 -6.57 2.16
C TRP A 647 -27.41 -5.36 1.55
N PHE A 648 -26.74 -5.53 0.41
CA PHE A 648 -25.94 -4.47 -0.20
C PHE A 648 -26.79 -3.62 -1.17
N PRO A 649 -26.99 -2.33 -0.89
CA PRO A 649 -27.77 -1.47 -1.76
C PRO A 649 -26.97 -1.09 -3.02
N THR A 650 -27.51 -1.38 -4.21
CA THR A 650 -26.88 -0.98 -5.48
C THR A 650 -27.20 0.49 -5.78
N ASN A 651 -26.18 1.35 -5.80
CA ASN A 651 -26.33 2.78 -6.13
C ASN A 651 -25.31 3.23 -7.20
N ALA A 652 -24.80 2.31 -8.01
CA ALA A 652 -23.77 2.62 -8.97
C ALA A 652 -24.30 3.54 -10.08
N ASP A 653 -23.56 4.61 -10.36
CA ASP A 653 -23.91 5.58 -11.38
C ASP A 653 -23.04 5.38 -12.62
N TYR A 654 -23.68 4.92 -13.69
CA TYR A 654 -23.05 4.71 -15.00
C TYR A 654 -22.78 6.02 -15.76
N GLY A 655 -23.25 7.15 -15.23
CA GLY A 655 -23.32 8.41 -15.93
C GLY A 655 -22.46 9.53 -15.39
N GLN A 656 -21.61 9.29 -14.38
CA GLN A 656 -20.81 10.35 -13.76
C GLN A 656 -19.86 11.01 -14.75
N PRO A 657 -19.71 12.35 -14.75
CA PRO A 657 -18.63 13.01 -15.46
C PRO A 657 -17.27 12.51 -14.97
N ILE A 658 -16.28 12.52 -15.85
CA ILE A 658 -14.94 12.00 -15.60
C ILE A 658 -13.92 13.10 -15.76
N GLY A 659 -12.89 13.07 -14.92
CA GLY A 659 -11.68 13.85 -15.08
C GLY A 659 -10.43 13.00 -14.89
N ILE A 660 -9.28 13.56 -15.24
CA ILE A 660 -7.96 13.01 -14.92
C ILE A 660 -7.32 13.93 -13.88
N TRP A 661 -7.20 13.44 -12.65
CA TRP A 661 -6.46 14.12 -11.61
C TRP A 661 -4.97 14.00 -11.90
N ILE A 662 -4.29 15.14 -11.95
CA ILE A 662 -2.83 15.21 -12.12
C ILE A 662 -2.12 15.93 -10.96
N GLY A 663 -2.85 16.63 -10.09
CA GLY A 663 -2.20 17.44 -9.04
C GLY A 663 -1.38 18.60 -9.62
N ASN A 664 -0.62 19.27 -8.76
CA ASN A 664 0.08 20.52 -9.11
C ASN A 664 1.59 20.52 -8.84
N ASP A 665 2.14 19.45 -8.26
CA ASP A 665 3.56 19.35 -7.96
C ASP A 665 4.34 18.84 -9.19
N TRP A 666 4.57 19.73 -10.16
CA TRP A 666 5.22 19.42 -11.44
C TRP A 666 6.38 20.37 -11.71
N ASP A 667 7.50 19.84 -12.19
CA ASP A 667 8.63 20.67 -12.62
C ASP A 667 8.27 21.41 -13.93
N ARG A 668 7.55 20.71 -14.82
CA ARG A 668 7.00 21.25 -16.06
C ARG A 668 5.63 20.65 -16.35
N ARG A 669 4.73 21.49 -16.86
CA ARG A 669 3.45 21.10 -17.46
C ARG A 669 3.23 21.90 -18.75
N GLU A 670 3.01 21.21 -19.85
CA GLU A 670 2.85 21.81 -21.18
C GLU A 670 1.72 21.17 -21.97
N GLU A 671 1.03 21.96 -22.79
CA GLU A 671 -0.06 21.48 -23.64
C GLU A 671 0.31 21.69 -25.12
N GLU A 672 0.17 20.65 -25.94
CA GLU A 672 0.51 20.70 -27.37
C GLU A 672 -0.28 19.63 -28.15
N ALA A 673 -0.94 20.02 -29.25
CA ALA A 673 -1.71 19.11 -30.12
C ALA A 673 -2.77 18.26 -29.37
N GLY A 674 -3.40 18.84 -28.35
CA GLY A 674 -4.38 18.19 -27.47
C GLY A 674 -3.79 17.24 -26.43
N TRP A 675 -2.46 17.10 -26.37
CA TRP A 675 -1.75 16.37 -25.31
C TRP A 675 -1.40 17.30 -24.16
N VAL A 676 -1.46 16.78 -22.93
CA VAL A 676 -0.84 17.38 -21.75
C VAL A 676 0.39 16.57 -21.37
N PHE A 677 1.53 17.25 -21.32
CA PHE A 677 2.81 16.69 -20.94
C PHE A 677 3.22 17.19 -19.57
N VAL A 678 3.63 16.27 -18.70
CA VAL A 678 4.12 16.56 -17.36
C VAL A 678 5.50 15.96 -17.14
N GLN A 679 6.32 16.65 -16.35
CA GLN A 679 7.60 16.17 -15.87
C GLN A 679 7.66 16.33 -14.35
N ARG A 680 8.11 15.27 -13.69
CA ARG A 680 8.60 15.33 -12.31
C ARG A 680 9.88 14.51 -12.23
N GLY A 681 10.99 15.16 -11.87
CA GLY A 681 12.34 14.61 -11.91
C GLY A 681 12.64 13.87 -13.20
N ASN A 682 12.93 12.58 -13.06
CA ASN A 682 13.34 11.69 -14.14
C ASN A 682 12.16 10.98 -14.83
N ALA A 683 10.91 11.26 -14.47
CA ALA A 683 9.74 10.67 -15.08
C ALA A 683 8.94 11.69 -15.90
N TYR A 684 8.39 11.21 -17.02
CA TYR A 684 7.54 11.97 -17.94
C TYR A 684 6.19 11.30 -18.08
N GLY A 685 5.13 12.09 -18.20
CA GLY A 685 3.79 11.62 -18.53
C GLY A 685 3.19 12.43 -19.68
N ALA A 686 2.47 11.77 -20.57
CA ALA A 686 1.70 12.37 -21.65
C ALA A 686 0.25 11.87 -21.55
N ILE A 687 -0.72 12.79 -21.62
CA ILE A 687 -2.15 12.51 -21.42
C ILE A 687 -2.93 13.06 -22.61
N ARG A 688 -3.72 12.22 -23.27
CA ARG A 688 -4.57 12.61 -24.41
C ARG A 688 -5.97 12.05 -24.28
N PRO A 689 -6.96 12.88 -23.89
CA PRO A 689 -8.35 12.57 -24.18
C PRO A 689 -8.55 12.55 -25.69
N VAL A 690 -9.24 11.56 -26.23
CA VAL A 690 -9.48 11.43 -27.67
C VAL A 690 -10.95 11.65 -27.95
N LEU A 691 -11.27 12.74 -28.65
CA LEU A 691 -12.61 13.07 -29.09
C LEU A 691 -12.60 13.50 -30.55
N TRP A 692 -13.57 13.04 -31.32
CA TRP A 692 -13.74 13.43 -32.72
C TRP A 692 -14.34 14.84 -32.88
N ASP A 693 -14.10 15.45 -34.04
CA ASP A 693 -14.73 16.71 -34.46
C ASP A 693 -16.10 16.43 -35.12
N GLU A 694 -17.14 16.31 -34.30
CA GLU A 694 -18.51 16.00 -34.78
C GLU A 694 -19.03 17.04 -35.78
N ASP A 695 -18.68 18.32 -35.59
CA ASP A 695 -19.13 19.41 -36.46
C ASP A 695 -18.50 19.29 -37.85
N GLN A 696 -17.19 19.07 -37.92
CA GLN A 696 -16.53 18.82 -39.20
C GLN A 696 -17.10 17.56 -39.86
N GLU A 697 -17.28 16.48 -39.10
CA GLU A 697 -17.88 15.25 -39.61
C GLU A 697 -19.27 15.50 -40.19
N ARG A 698 -20.11 16.30 -39.50
CA ARG A 698 -21.45 16.68 -39.96
C ARG A 698 -21.41 17.51 -41.25
N GLU A 699 -20.45 18.42 -41.39
CA GLU A 699 -20.28 19.24 -42.60
C GLU A 699 -19.81 18.42 -43.81
N HIS A 700 -19.03 17.37 -43.58
CA HIS A 700 -18.48 16.50 -44.64
C HIS A 700 -19.35 15.26 -44.89
N LYS A 701 -20.55 15.17 -44.27
CA LYS A 701 -21.53 14.10 -44.54
C LYS A 701 -21.94 14.10 -46.02
N GLN A 702 -21.47 13.10 -46.77
CA GLN A 702 -21.91 12.86 -48.13
C GLN A 702 -23.22 12.05 -48.15
N LYS A 703 -24.22 12.52 -48.88
CA LYS A 703 -25.45 11.75 -49.15
C LYS A 703 -25.22 10.86 -50.38
N THR A 704 -25.32 9.56 -50.20
CA THR A 704 -25.33 8.56 -51.28
C THR A 704 -26.66 7.78 -51.24
N GLU A 705 -27.15 7.29 -52.39
CA GLU A 705 -28.49 6.69 -52.51
C GLU A 705 -28.57 5.28 -51.89
N GLY A 706 -29.40 5.10 -50.85
CA GLY A 706 -29.83 3.79 -50.31
C GLY A 706 -29.96 3.74 -48.77
N ASN A 707 -30.64 2.72 -48.24
CA ASN A 707 -30.96 2.58 -46.79
C ASN A 707 -29.85 1.92 -45.93
N GLN A 708 -28.67 1.63 -46.48
CA GLN A 708 -27.50 1.10 -45.75
C GLN A 708 -26.18 1.81 -46.12
N VAL A 709 -26.26 3.09 -46.51
CA VAL A 709 -25.18 3.75 -47.29
C VAL A 709 -24.50 4.89 -46.52
N TYR A 710 -24.48 4.83 -45.18
CA TYR A 710 -23.98 5.91 -44.32
C TYR A 710 -22.85 5.48 -43.36
N PHE A 711 -22.17 4.38 -43.66
CA PHE A 711 -21.02 3.90 -42.88
C PHE A 711 -19.78 3.84 -43.74
N ASN A 712 -18.66 4.27 -43.17
CA ASN A 712 -17.33 4.03 -43.73
C ASN A 712 -17.11 2.52 -43.86
N ALA A 713 -16.38 2.09 -44.88
CA ALA A 713 -15.92 0.70 -44.96
C ALA A 713 -14.95 0.44 -43.78
N PRO A 714 -14.89 -0.79 -43.22
CA PRO A 714 -13.98 -1.13 -42.12
C PRO A 714 -12.50 -0.84 -42.40
N GLU A 715 -12.12 -0.73 -43.68
CA GLU A 715 -10.76 -0.47 -44.17
C GLU A 715 -10.52 0.97 -44.64
N ASP A 716 -11.45 1.90 -44.40
CA ASP A 716 -11.20 3.32 -44.67
C ASP A 716 -10.06 3.83 -43.80
N ALA A 717 -9.17 4.66 -44.37
CA ALA A 717 -8.11 5.33 -43.62
C ALA A 717 -8.69 6.05 -42.38
N PRO A 718 -7.93 6.26 -41.29
CA PRO A 718 -8.40 7.02 -40.14
C PRO A 718 -8.61 8.48 -40.57
N THR A 719 -9.80 8.77 -41.11
CA THR A 719 -10.19 10.10 -41.61
C THR A 719 -10.88 10.94 -40.55
N VAL A 720 -11.04 10.40 -39.32
CA VAL A 720 -11.70 11.11 -38.23
C VAL A 720 -10.76 12.18 -37.73
N LYS A 721 -11.15 13.45 -37.88
CA LYS A 721 -10.41 14.54 -37.28
C LYS A 721 -10.61 14.53 -35.77
N LEU A 722 -9.50 14.63 -35.05
CA LEU A 722 -9.49 14.73 -33.60
C LEU A 722 -9.56 16.21 -33.17
N ARG A 723 -10.28 16.46 -32.09
CA ARG A 723 -10.27 17.76 -31.40
C ARG A 723 -9.08 17.85 -30.47
N GLU A 724 -8.51 19.05 -30.35
CA GLU A 724 -7.44 19.36 -29.39
C GLU A 724 -7.97 20.04 -28.13
N ASP A 725 -9.21 20.53 -28.17
CA ASP A 725 -9.88 21.34 -27.15
C ASP A 725 -11.02 20.59 -26.45
N CYS A 726 -10.82 19.31 -26.14
CA CYS A 726 -11.86 18.40 -25.64
C CYS A 726 -11.85 18.18 -24.12
N TYR A 727 -11.26 19.10 -23.37
CA TYR A 727 -11.28 19.12 -21.91
C TYR A 727 -11.20 20.55 -21.37
N THR A 728 -11.51 20.71 -20.09
CA THR A 728 -11.30 21.94 -19.32
C THR A 728 -10.51 21.64 -18.05
N TRP A 729 -9.98 22.66 -17.39
CA TRP A 729 -9.32 22.51 -16.10
C TRP A 729 -10.28 22.84 -14.95
N SER A 730 -10.15 22.12 -13.84
CA SER A 730 -10.71 22.55 -12.56
C SER A 730 -10.15 23.91 -12.13
N GLU A 731 -10.84 24.61 -11.24
CA GLU A 731 -10.45 25.95 -10.78
C GLU A 731 -9.04 25.99 -10.17
N ASP A 732 -8.65 24.93 -9.45
CA ASP A 732 -7.32 24.78 -8.84
C ASP A 732 -6.26 24.19 -9.81
N GLY A 733 -6.66 23.90 -11.05
CA GLY A 733 -5.79 23.34 -12.08
C GLY A 733 -5.30 21.91 -11.84
N THR A 734 -5.85 21.18 -10.86
CA THR A 734 -5.41 19.82 -10.50
C THR A 734 -6.07 18.73 -11.33
N ILE A 735 -7.21 19.02 -11.99
CA ILE A 735 -8.02 18.04 -12.70
C ILE A 735 -8.29 18.51 -14.13
N MET A 736 -7.97 17.63 -15.09
CA MET A 736 -8.42 17.72 -16.47
C MET A 736 -9.84 17.15 -16.56
N CYS A 737 -10.85 18.00 -16.60
CA CYS A 737 -12.26 17.64 -16.73
C CYS A 737 -12.60 17.32 -18.19
N LEU A 738 -12.97 16.08 -18.48
CA LEU A 738 -13.29 15.65 -19.85
C LEU A 738 -14.61 16.26 -20.32
N GLU A 739 -14.67 16.69 -21.58
CA GLU A 739 -15.91 17.21 -22.17
C GLU A 739 -16.96 16.09 -22.36
N ASP A 740 -16.52 14.92 -22.84
CA ASP A 740 -17.32 13.71 -22.90
C ASP A 740 -16.74 12.67 -21.95
N LYS A 741 -17.56 12.20 -21.00
CA LYS A 741 -17.21 11.20 -19.98
C LYS A 741 -16.80 9.83 -20.54
N HIS A 742 -17.17 9.53 -21.78
CA HIS A 742 -16.77 8.34 -22.53
C HIS A 742 -15.67 8.63 -23.54
N SER A 743 -14.99 9.78 -23.48
CA SER A 743 -13.74 9.96 -24.23
C SER A 743 -12.70 8.95 -23.72
N PRO A 744 -12.15 8.06 -24.56
CA PRO A 744 -10.99 7.29 -24.14
C PRO A 744 -9.82 8.25 -23.92
N VAL A 745 -9.00 7.94 -22.92
CA VAL A 745 -7.80 8.69 -22.56
C VAL A 745 -6.58 7.78 -22.73
N ILE A 746 -5.59 8.27 -23.47
CA ILE A 746 -4.27 7.66 -23.57
C ILE A 746 -3.39 8.28 -22.50
N ILE A 747 -2.72 7.45 -21.71
CA ILE A 747 -1.62 7.82 -20.83
C ILE A 747 -0.37 7.11 -21.36
N GLU A 748 0.64 7.89 -21.69
CA GLU A 748 1.96 7.38 -22.05
C GLU A 748 3.04 7.89 -21.10
N ALA A 749 3.89 6.98 -20.63
CA ALA A 749 4.94 7.27 -19.67
C ALA A 749 6.34 7.20 -20.28
N GLY A 750 7.25 8.04 -19.79
CA GLY A 750 8.64 8.13 -20.22
C GLY A 750 9.59 8.31 -19.05
N ARG A 751 10.89 8.12 -19.31
CA ARG A 751 11.97 8.36 -18.35
C ARG A 751 13.04 9.23 -18.98
N ALA A 752 13.76 9.99 -18.16
CA ALA A 752 14.96 10.71 -18.55
C ALA A 752 16.05 9.76 -19.12
N ALA A 753 16.07 8.51 -18.64
CA ALA A 753 16.95 7.46 -19.15
C ALA A 753 16.63 7.02 -20.60
N ASP A 754 15.39 7.19 -21.06
CA ASP A 754 14.96 6.83 -22.42
C ASP A 754 14.86 8.06 -23.34
N TYR A 755 14.60 9.23 -22.77
CA TYR A 755 14.49 10.50 -23.49
C TYR A 755 15.30 11.57 -22.76
N SER A 756 16.24 12.23 -23.43
CA SER A 756 17.18 13.16 -22.79
C SER A 756 16.55 14.34 -22.05
N ASN A 757 15.29 14.66 -22.34
CA ASN A 757 14.50 15.71 -21.70
C ASN A 757 13.02 15.60 -22.13
N LEU A 758 12.15 16.39 -21.50
CA LEU A 758 10.72 16.45 -21.83
C LEU A 758 10.46 16.74 -23.32
N ASN A 759 11.26 17.60 -23.98
CA ASN A 759 11.03 17.93 -25.39
C ASN A 759 11.31 16.72 -26.32
N ALA A 760 12.31 15.90 -26.00
CA ALA A 760 12.59 14.66 -26.73
C ALA A 760 11.43 13.65 -26.56
N PHE A 761 10.90 13.52 -25.34
CA PHE A 761 9.72 12.70 -25.08
C PHE A 761 8.49 13.20 -25.83
N LYS A 762 8.19 14.51 -25.75
CA LYS A 762 7.12 15.15 -26.52
C LYS A 762 7.22 14.87 -28.01
N THR A 763 8.41 15.06 -28.58
CA THR A 763 8.66 14.83 -30.02
C THR A 763 8.36 13.38 -30.40
N ALA A 764 8.75 12.43 -29.57
CA ALA A 764 8.50 11.02 -29.80
C ALA A 764 7.00 10.67 -29.72
N VAL A 765 6.28 11.17 -28.71
CA VAL A 765 4.83 10.97 -28.56
C VAL A 765 4.05 11.62 -29.70
N LEU A 766 4.39 12.85 -30.10
CA LEU A 766 3.71 13.58 -31.18
C LEU A 766 3.96 12.96 -32.56
N ALA A 767 5.01 12.15 -32.71
CA ALA A 767 5.26 11.40 -33.95
C ALA A 767 4.35 10.17 -34.10
N ASN A 768 3.73 9.70 -33.01
CA ASN A 768 2.80 8.56 -33.06
C ASN A 768 1.45 8.99 -33.64
N ALA A 769 0.90 8.14 -34.52
CA ALA A 769 -0.45 8.34 -35.01
C ALA A 769 -1.46 7.95 -33.92
N VAL A 770 -2.28 8.91 -33.48
CA VAL A 770 -3.53 8.63 -32.76
C VAL A 770 -4.61 8.41 -33.81
N ALA A 771 -4.89 7.15 -34.12
CA ALA A 771 -5.83 6.79 -35.17
C ALA A 771 -7.20 6.45 -34.57
N LEU A 772 -8.24 7.14 -35.04
CA LEU A 772 -9.62 6.88 -34.67
C LEU A 772 -10.39 6.42 -35.90
N TYR A 773 -10.89 5.19 -35.86
CA TYR A 773 -11.65 4.58 -36.96
C TYR A 773 -13.14 4.64 -36.64
N LYS A 774 -13.96 4.97 -37.66
CA LYS A 774 -15.42 5.01 -37.51
C LYS A 774 -15.97 3.60 -37.41
N THR A 775 -17.02 3.44 -36.62
CA THR A 775 -17.87 2.25 -36.69
C THR A 775 -19.06 2.48 -37.63
N VAL A 776 -19.91 1.47 -37.77
CA VAL A 776 -21.23 1.60 -38.39
C VAL A 776 -22.23 2.39 -37.52
N VAL A 777 -21.80 3.09 -36.47
CA VAL A 777 -22.66 4.01 -35.71
C VAL A 777 -21.89 5.32 -35.53
N PRO A 778 -22.36 6.45 -36.07
CA PRO A 778 -21.69 7.73 -35.89
C PRO A 778 -21.52 8.08 -34.41
N GLY A 779 -20.33 8.51 -34.01
CA GLY A 779 -19.98 8.82 -32.61
C GLY A 779 -19.28 7.67 -31.88
N ASP A 780 -19.45 6.43 -32.35
CA ASP A 780 -18.76 5.25 -31.82
C ASP A 780 -17.56 4.88 -32.70
N HIS A 781 -16.42 4.61 -32.07
CA HIS A 781 -15.15 4.50 -32.76
C HIS A 781 -14.28 3.33 -32.26
N ILE A 782 -13.22 3.04 -33.01
CA ILE A 782 -12.13 2.16 -32.59
C ILE A 782 -10.87 3.02 -32.52
N LEU A 783 -10.27 3.11 -31.34
CA LEU A 783 -9.00 3.78 -31.12
C LEU A 783 -7.86 2.80 -31.37
N VAL A 784 -6.91 3.19 -32.22
CA VAL A 784 -5.67 2.46 -32.46
C VAL A 784 -4.51 3.36 -32.12
N TYR A 785 -3.60 2.87 -31.27
CA TYR A 785 -2.44 3.63 -30.82
C TYR A 785 -1.23 2.71 -30.62
N THR A 786 -0.06 3.14 -31.10
CA THR A 786 1.23 2.50 -30.80
C THR A 786 2.08 3.51 -30.04
N GLY A 787 2.59 3.13 -28.87
CA GLY A 787 3.43 4.00 -28.05
C GLY A 787 4.77 4.35 -28.70
N ALA A 788 5.44 5.37 -28.17
CA ALA A 788 6.69 5.93 -28.71
C ALA A 788 7.93 5.07 -28.42
N ALA A 789 7.84 4.14 -27.47
CA ALA A 789 8.97 3.29 -27.11
C ALA A 789 9.36 2.34 -28.25
N GLU A 790 10.65 2.07 -28.38
CA GLU A 790 11.14 1.07 -29.33
C GLU A 790 10.51 -0.30 -29.04
N GLY A 791 9.89 -0.91 -30.06
CA GLY A 791 9.21 -2.19 -29.93
C GLY A 791 7.84 -2.12 -29.24
N ALA A 792 7.30 -0.93 -28.97
CA ALA A 792 5.93 -0.77 -28.49
C ALA A 792 4.95 -1.48 -29.44
N LYS A 793 3.96 -2.17 -28.86
CA LYS A 793 2.94 -2.87 -29.63
C LYS A 793 1.73 -1.97 -29.86
N GLU A 794 1.12 -2.12 -31.03
CA GLU A 794 -0.15 -1.48 -31.36
C GLU A 794 -1.25 -1.97 -30.42
N ILE A 795 -2.02 -1.05 -29.85
CA ILE A 795 -3.19 -1.32 -29.04
C ILE A 795 -4.43 -0.95 -29.87
N THR A 796 -5.34 -1.90 -30.06
CA THR A 796 -6.67 -1.64 -30.62
C THR A 796 -7.71 -1.71 -29.51
N PHE A 797 -8.43 -0.60 -29.33
CA PHE A 797 -9.39 -0.40 -28.25
C PHE A 797 -10.72 0.10 -28.82
N ASN A 798 -11.75 -0.75 -28.75
CA ASN A 798 -13.09 -0.39 -29.19
C ASN A 798 -13.76 0.53 -28.15
N THR A 799 -14.09 1.76 -28.54
CA THR A 799 -14.60 2.81 -27.64
C THR A 799 -16.13 2.85 -27.62
N GLY A 800 -16.78 2.17 -28.56
CA GLY A 800 -18.24 2.08 -28.68
C GLY A 800 -18.86 0.88 -27.97
N VAL A 801 -18.10 -0.22 -27.83
CA VAL A 801 -18.59 -1.47 -27.22
C VAL A 801 -17.56 -2.11 -26.30
N SER A 802 -18.07 -2.87 -25.32
CA SER A 802 -17.23 -3.69 -24.45
C SER A 802 -16.77 -4.94 -25.20
N GLU A 803 -15.60 -4.84 -25.80
CA GLU A 803 -14.89 -5.89 -26.54
C GLU A 803 -13.51 -6.13 -25.93
N ILE A 804 -12.94 -7.33 -26.10
CA ILE A 804 -11.58 -7.63 -25.66
C ILE A 804 -10.60 -6.81 -26.51
N PRO A 805 -9.82 -5.88 -25.92
CA PRO A 805 -8.81 -5.14 -26.66
C PRO A 805 -7.70 -6.05 -27.18
N THR A 806 -6.97 -5.60 -28.20
CA THR A 806 -5.78 -6.33 -28.70
C THR A 806 -4.50 -5.56 -28.40
N ILE A 807 -3.40 -6.29 -28.22
CA ILE A 807 -2.04 -5.78 -28.03
C ILE A 807 -1.13 -6.50 -29.02
N GLY A 808 -0.62 -5.79 -30.03
CA GLY A 808 0.18 -6.37 -31.12
C GLY A 808 -0.63 -7.33 -32.01
N GLY A 809 -1.95 -7.13 -32.09
CA GLY A 809 -2.87 -8.00 -32.84
C GLY A 809 -3.43 -9.17 -32.03
N ASP A 810 -2.85 -9.51 -30.88
CA ASP A 810 -3.33 -10.58 -30.02
C ASP A 810 -4.38 -10.06 -29.01
N PRO A 811 -5.53 -10.73 -28.83
CA PRO A 811 -6.48 -10.38 -27.78
C PRO A 811 -5.84 -10.49 -26.38
N VAL A 812 -6.21 -9.58 -25.46
CA VAL A 812 -5.79 -9.69 -24.06
C VAL A 812 -6.23 -11.02 -23.46
N ASP A 813 -5.28 -11.78 -22.91
CA ASP A 813 -5.54 -13.06 -22.25
C ASP A 813 -5.97 -12.86 -20.79
N TYR A 814 -7.29 -12.90 -20.57
CA TYR A 814 -7.87 -12.86 -19.22
C TYR A 814 -7.88 -14.22 -18.50
N SER A 815 -7.51 -15.31 -19.18
CA SER A 815 -7.29 -16.64 -18.58
C SER A 815 -5.81 -16.84 -18.25
N TYR A 816 -5.17 -15.78 -17.75
CA TYR A 816 -3.73 -15.70 -17.58
C TYR A 816 -3.18 -16.88 -16.75
N PRO A 817 -2.12 -17.57 -17.22
CA PRO A 817 -1.69 -18.83 -16.63
C PRO A 817 -0.94 -18.68 -15.31
N MET A 818 -0.65 -17.45 -14.87
CA MET A 818 0.16 -17.16 -13.68
C MET A 818 -0.64 -16.42 -12.61
N THR A 819 -0.51 -16.83 -11.35
CA THR A 819 -1.00 -16.06 -10.20
C THR A 819 -0.12 -14.83 -9.97
N PHE A 820 1.19 -15.01 -10.07
CA PHE A 820 2.19 -13.94 -9.96
C PHE A 820 3.20 -14.09 -11.08
N ASP A 821 3.47 -13.00 -11.80
CA ASP A 821 4.40 -13.02 -12.93
C ASP A 821 5.21 -11.73 -13.04
N SER A 822 6.43 -11.78 -12.53
CA SER A 822 7.49 -10.80 -12.72
C SER A 822 8.85 -11.50 -12.61
N PRO A 823 9.97 -10.82 -12.94
CA PRO A 823 11.30 -11.37 -12.70
C PRO A 823 11.61 -11.71 -11.23
N PHE A 824 10.85 -11.16 -10.28
CA PHE A 824 11.13 -11.26 -8.84
C PHE A 824 10.11 -12.09 -8.07
N LEU A 825 8.91 -12.28 -8.61
CA LEU A 825 7.82 -13.03 -8.00
C LEU A 825 7.10 -13.85 -9.07
N THR A 826 7.20 -15.17 -8.98
CA THR A 826 6.61 -16.10 -9.97
C THR A 826 5.81 -17.21 -9.31
N SER A 827 4.62 -17.50 -9.84
CA SER A 827 3.82 -18.68 -9.48
C SER A 827 2.81 -19.01 -10.57
N GLU A 828 2.78 -20.27 -11.00
CA GLU A 828 1.74 -20.79 -11.88
C GLU A 828 0.39 -20.78 -11.16
N TYR A 829 -0.67 -20.47 -11.92
CA TYR A 829 -2.00 -20.39 -11.37
C TYR A 829 -2.45 -21.73 -10.77
N LYS A 830 -3.00 -21.70 -9.54
CA LYS A 830 -3.39 -22.86 -8.73
C LYS A 830 -2.23 -23.78 -8.28
N SER A 831 -0.97 -23.38 -8.44
CA SER A 831 0.15 -24.23 -8.01
C SER A 831 0.41 -24.22 -6.51
N GLY A 832 0.22 -23.08 -5.83
CA GLY A 832 0.57 -22.92 -4.42
C GLY A 832 2.07 -22.91 -4.15
N VAL A 833 2.89 -22.88 -5.21
CA VAL A 833 4.35 -22.79 -5.13
C VAL A 833 4.78 -21.45 -5.67
N VAL A 834 5.38 -20.64 -4.81
CA VAL A 834 5.79 -19.28 -5.17
C VAL A 834 7.29 -19.13 -5.05
N ARG A 835 7.92 -18.60 -6.09
CA ARG A 835 9.35 -18.29 -6.10
C ARG A 835 9.56 -16.78 -6.03
N ILE A 836 10.31 -16.36 -5.03
CA ILE A 836 10.81 -15.01 -4.83
C ILE A 836 12.32 -15.02 -5.09
N GLU A 837 12.81 -14.17 -5.98
CA GLU A 837 14.24 -14.08 -6.27
C GLU A 837 14.69 -12.65 -6.52
N TYR A 838 15.85 -12.26 -5.99
CA TYR A 838 16.48 -10.96 -6.25
C TYR A 838 17.98 -11.05 -6.03
N GLY A 839 18.76 -10.69 -7.05
CA GLY A 839 20.22 -10.86 -7.02
C GLY A 839 20.61 -12.32 -6.83
N ASP A 840 21.36 -12.59 -5.77
CA ASP A 840 21.81 -13.93 -5.35
C ASP A 840 20.83 -14.66 -4.42
N GLU A 841 19.82 -13.96 -3.90
CA GLU A 841 18.85 -14.50 -2.95
C GLU A 841 17.68 -15.19 -3.67
N LYS A 842 17.32 -16.38 -3.17
CA LYS A 842 16.19 -17.15 -3.66
C LYS A 842 15.41 -17.73 -2.49
N LEU A 843 14.10 -17.54 -2.52
CA LEU A 843 13.17 -18.06 -1.53
C LEU A 843 12.00 -18.74 -2.25
N GLN A 844 11.78 -20.01 -1.94
CA GLN A 844 10.61 -20.74 -2.39
C GLN A 844 9.65 -20.90 -1.22
N LEU A 845 8.41 -20.46 -1.43
CA LEU A 845 7.30 -20.65 -0.50
C LEU A 845 6.42 -21.78 -1.05
N ASP A 846 6.22 -22.82 -0.24
CA ASP A 846 5.41 -23.99 -0.63
C ASP A 846 4.20 -24.10 0.29
N PHE A 847 3.02 -23.83 -0.27
CA PHE A 847 1.74 -23.92 0.41
C PHE A 847 1.08 -25.29 0.22
N THR A 848 1.65 -26.18 -0.59
CA THR A 848 1.08 -27.50 -0.92
C THR A 848 1.41 -28.57 0.11
N SER A 849 2.55 -28.42 0.81
CA SER A 849 3.02 -29.39 1.79
C SER A 849 2.30 -29.22 3.14
N ALA A 850 1.67 -30.31 3.61
CA ALA A 850 1.16 -30.46 4.97
C ALA A 850 2.29 -30.65 5.99
#